data_AF-A0A2T1EYE0-F1
#
_entry.id   AF-A0A2T1EYE0-F1
#
_cell.length_a   1.000
_cell.length_b   1.000
_cell.length_c   1.000
_cell.angle_alpha   90.00
_cell.angle_beta   90.00
_cell.angle_gamma   90.00
#
_symmetry.space_group_name_H-M   'P 1'
#
loop_
_entity.id
_entity.type
_entity.pdbx_description
1 polymer ?
#
loop_
_entity_poly.entity_id
_entity_poly.type
_entity_poly.pdbx_seq_one_letter_code
_entity_poly.pdbx_strand_id
1 'polypeptide(L)'
;MPNLNGQFSGSAIAFIDSQVEDYQSLIAGVTPGTEVVVLDGNRDAIEQITEVLDDRSNIDSIHIISHGAPGSLQLGKTRLCSDNLETYSKQFQQWGSALNLGADILIYGCNVALTSFTFIQRIAQLTNTNVAASKNLTGSAAKGGDWELEVTTGKIAASLAFRPEVLAAYSHVLSTFSEARNYGVTHARDMDTGDLNGDGFLDLVVVGNTTYDFKKDIVILLGTGTTGSFGTPISLFQQDKENPTGVVVRDFNGDGKLDLATANFGFSNNGYFVSIRLGTGTGSFGNPTNFGQDINHSSIAAADFNGDGKLDLATVPLAGNNISTISLLFGDGTGSFGTDVKKINTQKPKSTVATADFNGDGKVDLVTSNNQNTDNISVFLGDGNGNFNSPVNLTAPAPGGAGANTVVTGDFNGDSKLDLATSNGFSDNVSVFLGDGTGNFGNATNFAVPNPAFSVVAGDFNGDGKLDLATSGSNNVSVLLGDGTGKFGNLSNFTIPGVGGGTSMAARDFNGDSKLDIATAFAKNVSVLLNTSNTVNFGAATYKGGEGTTDKVVDIAVKITGGTPLNDVVVPIVLDPTSTATQNSDYTFSPTSITFPAGATGAALTKNIAFTIKSDSISENPETAIFNFGTITGAIAGPTKTTTLTISDQVSVAYDVAAGTASIDEGNSGKKPLTFTVTRSNVTNGASSVKYAIAGTATNGSDYNNIGGTSGARTTAGTINFATGETSKTITLDVLGDTTVEPDETIAVTLSNPTGIAAATPVITTDTATTTIICLLYTS
;
A
#
# COMPACT_ATOMS: atom_id res chain seq x y z
N MET A 1 -8.65 -61.30 -13.08
CA MET A 1 -7.42 -61.34 -13.90
C MET A 1 -6.99 -59.91 -14.16
N PRO A 2 -5.68 -59.60 -14.25
CA PRO A 2 -4.81 -59.31 -13.12
C PRO A 2 -4.24 -57.88 -13.17
N ASN A 3 -3.59 -57.53 -12.05
CA ASN A 3 -2.63 -56.47 -11.82
C ASN A 3 -2.01 -55.81 -13.07
N LEU A 4 -2.23 -54.50 -13.23
CA LEU A 4 -1.37 -53.60 -14.00
C LEU A 4 -0.86 -52.53 -13.05
N ASN A 5 0.37 -52.74 -12.57
CA ASN A 5 1.19 -51.72 -11.95
C ASN A 5 1.42 -50.57 -12.94
N GLY A 6 0.74 -49.45 -12.69
CA GLY A 6 1.05 -48.12 -13.21
C GLY A 6 0.68 -47.13 -12.10
N GLN A 7 1.70 -46.64 -11.41
CA GLN A 7 1.73 -45.63 -10.34
C GLN A 7 0.45 -44.80 -10.16
N PHE A 8 -0.11 -44.78 -8.94
CA PHE A 8 -0.42 -43.57 -8.13
C PHE A 8 -0.86 -44.06 -6.74
N SER A 9 -0.17 -43.65 -5.67
CA SER A 9 -0.76 -43.56 -4.32
C SER A 9 0.23 -42.89 -3.36
N GLY A 10 0.45 -41.59 -3.53
CA GLY A 10 0.33 -40.71 -2.38
C GLY A 10 -0.92 -39.86 -2.55
N SER A 11 -1.61 -39.58 -1.45
CA SER A 11 -2.87 -38.82 -1.44
C SER A 11 -2.58 -37.35 -1.19
N ALA A 12 -3.30 -36.44 -1.85
CA ALA A 12 -3.35 -35.05 -1.46
C ALA A 12 -4.41 -34.85 -0.37
N ILE A 13 -4.18 -33.94 0.58
CA ILE A 13 -5.18 -33.57 1.59
C ILE A 13 -5.35 -32.05 1.58
N ALA A 14 -6.59 -31.59 1.43
CA ALA A 14 -6.99 -30.19 1.54
C ALA A 14 -7.64 -29.94 2.91
N PHE A 15 -6.94 -29.21 3.76
CA PHE A 15 -7.45 -28.65 5.00
C PHE A 15 -8.04 -27.27 4.71
N ILE A 16 -9.36 -27.14 4.85
CA ILE A 16 -10.08 -25.91 4.57
C ILE A 16 -10.64 -25.38 5.90
N ASP A 17 -10.24 -24.16 6.25
CA ASP A 17 -10.79 -23.48 7.41
C ASP A 17 -12.27 -23.12 7.21
N SER A 18 -13.12 -23.48 8.17
CA SER A 18 -14.54 -23.13 8.15
C SER A 18 -14.81 -21.63 8.32
N GLN A 19 -13.79 -20.83 8.71
CA GLN A 19 -13.89 -19.37 8.81
C GLN A 19 -13.63 -18.64 7.49
N VAL A 20 -13.18 -19.34 6.44
CA VAL A 20 -13.03 -18.78 5.09
C VAL A 20 -14.41 -18.56 4.47
N GLU A 21 -14.63 -17.42 3.83
CA GLU A 21 -15.92 -17.11 3.21
C GLU A 21 -16.27 -18.15 2.13
N ASP A 22 -17.52 -18.61 2.08
CA ASP A 22 -17.98 -19.55 1.04
C ASP A 22 -17.07 -20.79 0.88
N TYR A 23 -16.49 -21.27 2.00
CA TYR A 23 -15.62 -22.45 1.99
C TYR A 23 -16.32 -23.70 1.44
N GLN A 24 -17.65 -23.77 1.49
CA GLN A 24 -18.44 -24.86 0.91
C GLN A 24 -18.29 -24.94 -0.62
N SER A 25 -18.22 -23.80 -1.30
CA SER A 25 -17.95 -23.76 -2.74
C SER A 25 -16.53 -24.26 -3.04
N LEU A 26 -15.55 -23.95 -2.20
CA LEU A 26 -14.19 -24.49 -2.31
C LEU A 26 -14.18 -26.02 -2.13
N ILE A 27 -14.90 -26.56 -1.14
CA ILE A 27 -15.07 -28.01 -0.94
C ILE A 27 -15.63 -28.67 -2.21
N ALA A 28 -16.68 -28.09 -2.79
CA ALA A 28 -17.32 -28.61 -4.00
C ALA A 28 -16.37 -28.60 -5.23
N GLY A 29 -15.37 -27.71 -5.21
CA GLY A 29 -14.36 -27.56 -6.26
C GLY A 29 -13.11 -28.42 -6.09
N VAL A 30 -12.98 -29.19 -5.02
CA VAL A 30 -11.79 -30.03 -4.81
C VAL A 30 -11.68 -31.10 -5.91
N THR A 31 -10.47 -31.27 -6.41
CA THR A 31 -10.13 -32.21 -7.48
C THR A 31 -10.29 -33.66 -7.00
N PRO A 32 -10.80 -34.57 -7.86
CA PRO A 32 -10.92 -35.98 -7.50
C PRO A 32 -9.56 -36.59 -7.10
N GLY A 33 -9.52 -37.30 -5.98
CA GLY A 33 -8.28 -37.89 -5.44
C GLY A 33 -7.64 -37.08 -4.31
N THR A 34 -8.14 -35.89 -4.03
CA THR A 34 -7.76 -35.08 -2.85
C THR A 34 -8.76 -35.30 -1.72
N GLU A 35 -8.27 -35.70 -0.55
CA GLU A 35 -9.08 -35.78 0.68
C GLU A 35 -9.42 -34.37 1.18
N VAL A 36 -10.63 -34.15 1.68
CA VAL A 36 -11.06 -32.85 2.23
C VAL A 36 -11.29 -32.98 3.73
N VAL A 37 -10.68 -32.07 4.48
CA VAL A 37 -10.87 -31.92 5.93
C VAL A 37 -11.26 -30.49 6.22
N VAL A 38 -12.42 -30.31 6.84
CA VAL A 38 -12.87 -28.98 7.30
C VAL A 38 -12.38 -28.77 8.73
N LEU A 39 -11.65 -27.67 8.95
CA LEU A 39 -11.16 -27.30 10.27
C LEU A 39 -12.23 -26.51 11.03
N ASP A 40 -12.48 -26.88 12.28
CA ASP A 40 -13.36 -26.13 13.17
C ASP A 40 -12.69 -24.81 13.56
N GLY A 41 -13.34 -23.70 13.20
CA GLY A 41 -12.94 -22.33 13.52
C GLY A 41 -12.71 -22.04 15.00
N ASN A 42 -13.32 -22.85 15.89
CA ASN A 42 -13.24 -22.64 17.34
C ASN A 42 -12.20 -23.54 18.03
N ARG A 43 -11.47 -24.37 17.27
CA ARG A 43 -10.42 -25.26 17.78
C ARG A 43 -9.05 -24.83 17.26
N ASP A 44 -8.00 -25.28 17.94
CA ASP A 44 -6.64 -25.06 17.46
C ASP A 44 -6.46 -25.86 16.17
N ALA A 45 -6.15 -25.19 15.07
CA ALA A 45 -6.05 -25.87 13.79
C ALA A 45 -4.78 -26.71 13.66
N ILE A 46 -3.68 -26.34 14.33
CA ILE A 46 -2.45 -27.12 14.29
C ILE A 46 -2.68 -28.46 15.01
N GLU A 47 -3.37 -28.45 16.15
CA GLU A 47 -3.81 -29.68 16.82
C GLU A 47 -4.71 -30.53 15.92
N GLN A 48 -5.72 -29.93 15.29
CA GLN A 48 -6.64 -30.65 14.38
C GLN A 48 -5.93 -31.31 13.20
N ILE A 49 -5.03 -30.58 12.52
CA ILE A 49 -4.26 -31.15 11.40
C ILE A 49 -3.36 -32.27 11.93
N THR A 50 -2.74 -32.09 13.11
CA THR A 50 -1.91 -33.13 13.74
C THR A 50 -2.71 -34.39 14.03
N GLU A 51 -3.91 -34.28 14.60
CA GLU A 51 -4.82 -35.39 14.87
C GLU A 51 -5.15 -36.17 13.58
N VAL A 52 -5.42 -35.46 12.49
CA VAL A 52 -5.70 -36.10 11.20
C VAL A 52 -4.47 -36.83 10.67
N LEU A 53 -3.30 -36.18 10.70
CA LEU A 53 -2.07 -36.73 10.15
C LEU A 53 -1.48 -37.88 10.98
N ASP A 54 -1.86 -38.02 12.25
CA ASP A 54 -1.46 -39.15 13.10
C ASP A 54 -1.92 -40.50 12.52
N ASP A 55 -3.07 -40.51 11.85
CA ASP A 55 -3.66 -41.68 11.20
C ASP A 55 -3.34 -41.77 9.69
N ARG A 56 -2.48 -40.89 9.14
CA ARG A 56 -2.11 -40.90 7.71
C ARG A 56 -0.62 -41.18 7.50
N SER A 57 -0.30 -41.70 6.32
CA SER A 57 1.09 -41.85 5.86
C SER A 57 1.14 -41.81 4.34
N ASN A 58 2.33 -41.59 3.79
CA ASN A 58 2.58 -41.51 2.35
C ASN A 58 1.78 -40.40 1.65
N ILE A 59 1.66 -39.23 2.28
CA ILE A 59 0.99 -38.06 1.71
C ILE A 59 1.96 -37.35 0.76
N ASP A 60 1.50 -37.04 -0.45
CA ASP A 60 2.31 -36.34 -1.47
C ASP A 60 2.17 -34.81 -1.35
N SER A 61 1.02 -34.33 -0.91
CA SER A 61 0.80 -32.91 -0.72
C SER A 61 -0.25 -32.58 0.34
N ILE A 62 0.00 -31.48 1.03
CA ILE A 62 -0.95 -30.83 1.92
C ILE A 62 -1.32 -29.48 1.34
N HIS A 63 -2.62 -29.19 1.28
CA HIS A 63 -3.18 -27.90 0.89
C HIS A 63 -3.84 -27.29 2.11
N ILE A 64 -3.43 -26.09 2.52
CA ILE A 64 -4.00 -25.37 3.67
C ILE A 64 -4.68 -24.10 3.14
N ILE A 65 -5.98 -23.99 3.35
CA ILE A 65 -6.79 -22.86 2.89
C ILE A 65 -7.28 -22.09 4.10
N SER A 66 -6.83 -20.85 4.24
CA SER A 66 -7.17 -19.98 5.37
C SER A 66 -6.93 -18.52 5.03
N HIS A 67 -7.40 -17.60 5.86
CA HIS A 67 -7.01 -16.20 5.72
C HIS A 67 -5.52 -15.99 6.05
N GLY A 68 -4.84 -15.15 5.27
CA GLY A 68 -3.42 -14.86 5.40
C GLY A 68 -3.13 -13.37 5.60
N ALA A 69 -2.02 -13.11 6.27
CA ALA A 69 -1.36 -11.82 6.35
C ALA A 69 0.16 -12.02 6.25
N PRO A 70 0.96 -10.97 6.01
CA PRO A 70 2.41 -11.10 5.93
C PRO A 70 3.03 -11.86 7.11
N GLY A 71 3.63 -13.02 6.83
CA GLY A 71 4.27 -13.89 7.81
C GLY A 71 3.32 -14.63 8.75
N SER A 72 2.03 -14.75 8.43
CA SER A 72 1.05 -15.41 9.29
C SER A 72 -0.18 -15.97 8.59
N LEU A 73 -0.85 -16.90 9.27
CA LEU A 73 -2.14 -17.48 8.90
C LEU A 73 -3.14 -17.35 10.04
N GLN A 74 -4.38 -17.01 9.74
CA GLN A 74 -5.51 -17.20 10.63
C GLN A 74 -6.13 -18.57 10.31
N LEU A 75 -5.87 -19.57 11.15
CA LEU A 75 -6.24 -20.96 10.92
C LEU A 75 -6.93 -21.55 12.16
N GLY A 76 -8.22 -21.83 12.05
CA GLY A 76 -9.09 -22.09 13.19
C GLY A 76 -9.05 -20.94 14.18
N LYS A 77 -9.01 -21.26 15.48
CA LYS A 77 -8.83 -20.23 16.52
C LYS A 77 -7.40 -19.67 16.60
N THR A 78 -6.48 -20.24 15.83
CA THR A 78 -5.03 -20.02 15.99
C THR A 78 -4.52 -19.08 14.91
N ARG A 79 -3.93 -17.95 15.34
CA ARG A 79 -3.07 -17.16 14.47
C ARG A 79 -1.68 -17.77 14.48
N LEU A 80 -1.30 -18.49 13.43
CA LEU A 80 0.05 -19.02 13.28
C LEU A 80 0.98 -17.95 12.70
N CYS A 81 2.08 -17.64 13.38
CA CYS A 81 3.07 -16.65 12.93
C CYS A 81 4.48 -17.02 13.42
N SER A 82 5.50 -16.27 12.99
CA SER A 82 6.90 -16.51 13.40
C SER A 82 7.11 -16.54 14.92
N ASP A 83 6.31 -15.78 15.70
CA ASP A 83 6.46 -15.68 17.15
C ASP A 83 6.03 -16.95 17.89
N ASN A 84 5.06 -17.69 17.36
CA ASN A 84 4.54 -18.90 17.99
C ASN A 84 4.86 -20.19 17.21
N LEU A 85 5.47 -20.10 16.02
CA LEU A 85 5.79 -21.25 15.19
C LEU A 85 6.64 -22.30 15.92
N GLU A 86 7.60 -21.87 16.73
CA GLU A 86 8.47 -22.79 17.51
C GLU A 86 7.72 -23.58 18.58
N THR A 87 6.62 -23.03 19.10
CA THR A 87 5.79 -23.73 20.09
C THR A 87 5.11 -24.96 19.51
N TYR A 88 4.92 -24.99 18.19
CA TYR A 88 4.35 -26.10 17.42
C TYR A 88 5.41 -27.00 16.74
N SER A 89 6.69 -26.81 17.06
CA SER A 89 7.79 -27.53 16.37
C SER A 89 7.63 -29.05 16.37
N LYS A 90 7.12 -29.65 17.45
CA LYS A 90 6.87 -31.10 17.54
C LYS A 90 5.75 -31.54 16.59
N GLN A 91 4.66 -30.78 16.53
CA GLN A 91 3.53 -31.04 15.64
C GLN A 91 3.98 -30.96 14.18
N PHE A 92 4.72 -29.93 13.79
CA PHE A 92 5.26 -29.83 12.42
C PHE A 92 6.23 -30.97 12.07
N GLN A 93 7.06 -31.43 13.01
CA GLN A 93 7.91 -32.61 12.80
C GLN A 93 7.09 -33.89 12.63
N GLN A 94 5.98 -34.02 13.36
CA GLN A 94 5.03 -35.12 13.18
C GLN A 94 4.35 -35.05 11.82
N TRP A 95 3.94 -33.88 11.35
CA TRP A 95 3.40 -33.70 9.99
C TRP A 95 4.41 -34.18 8.94
N GLY A 96 5.67 -33.75 9.07
CA GLY A 96 6.77 -34.19 8.22
C GLY A 96 6.95 -35.72 8.18
N SER A 97 6.65 -36.41 9.28
CA SER A 97 6.76 -37.87 9.37
C SER A 97 5.63 -38.62 8.63
N ALA A 98 4.48 -37.96 8.40
CA ALA A 98 3.37 -38.51 7.62
C ALA A 98 3.54 -38.30 6.10
N LEU A 99 4.44 -37.40 5.70
CA LEU A 99 4.66 -36.95 4.32
C LEU A 99 5.76 -37.75 3.62
N ASN A 100 5.61 -37.94 2.31
CA ASN A 100 6.66 -38.53 1.47
C ASN A 100 7.87 -37.60 1.33
N LEU A 101 9.04 -38.18 1.05
CA LEU A 101 10.25 -37.39 0.77
C LEU A 101 10.03 -36.52 -0.48
N GLY A 102 10.13 -35.20 -0.31
CA GLY A 102 9.88 -34.24 -1.38
C GLY A 102 8.41 -33.89 -1.57
N ALA A 103 7.54 -34.25 -0.62
CA ALA A 103 6.17 -33.76 -0.56
C ALA A 103 6.11 -32.23 -0.45
N ASP A 104 4.97 -31.68 -0.87
CA ASP A 104 4.74 -30.23 -0.90
C ASP A 104 3.65 -29.80 0.09
N ILE A 105 3.82 -28.64 0.70
CA ILE A 105 2.79 -27.95 1.47
C ILE A 105 2.44 -26.65 0.74
N LEU A 106 1.20 -26.54 0.26
CA LEU A 106 0.69 -25.39 -0.44
C LEU A 106 -0.24 -24.61 0.50
N ILE A 107 0.12 -23.35 0.77
CA ILE A 107 -0.59 -22.48 1.69
C ILE A 107 -1.32 -21.41 0.89
N TYR A 108 -2.65 -21.48 0.88
CA TYR A 108 -3.56 -20.51 0.29
C TYR A 108 -4.02 -19.55 1.36
N GLY A 109 -3.47 -18.34 1.32
CA GLY A 109 -3.82 -17.24 2.19
C GLY A 109 -3.16 -15.98 1.66
N CYS A 110 -3.86 -14.86 1.73
CA CYS A 110 -3.34 -13.61 1.18
C CYS A 110 -2.02 -13.22 1.85
N ASN A 111 -1.06 -12.76 1.05
CA ASN A 111 0.14 -12.06 1.47
C ASN A 111 1.05 -12.84 2.43
N VAL A 112 0.84 -14.14 2.64
CA VAL A 112 1.55 -14.95 3.65
C VAL A 112 3.06 -14.83 3.54
N ALA A 113 3.58 -14.74 2.31
CA ALA A 113 5.01 -14.60 2.04
C ALA A 113 5.40 -13.24 1.44
N LEU A 114 4.57 -12.19 1.62
CA LEU A 114 4.82 -10.84 1.12
C LEU A 114 6.10 -10.22 1.70
N THR A 115 6.27 -10.24 3.03
CA THR A 115 7.40 -9.58 3.73
C THR A 115 8.40 -10.55 4.35
N SER A 116 8.06 -11.84 4.45
CA SER A 116 8.79 -12.81 5.26
C SER A 116 8.90 -14.16 4.57
N PHE A 117 9.99 -14.36 3.82
CA PHE A 117 10.39 -15.70 3.37
C PHE A 117 10.70 -16.63 4.56
N THR A 118 11.10 -16.06 5.71
CA THR A 118 11.52 -16.82 6.89
C THR A 118 10.37 -17.62 7.51
N PHE A 119 9.13 -17.11 7.46
CA PHE A 119 7.96 -17.83 7.98
C PHE A 119 7.75 -19.19 7.28
N ILE A 120 7.60 -19.17 5.95
CA ILE A 120 7.41 -20.40 5.17
C ILE A 120 8.68 -21.26 5.09
N GLN A 121 9.86 -20.64 5.10
CA GLN A 121 11.13 -21.36 5.18
C GLN A 121 11.25 -22.14 6.49
N ARG A 122 10.76 -21.59 7.60
CA ARG A 122 10.78 -22.28 8.88
C ARG A 122 9.78 -23.44 8.92
N ILE A 123 8.59 -23.30 8.35
CA ILE A 123 7.65 -24.43 8.16
C ILE A 123 8.31 -25.54 7.34
N ALA A 124 8.97 -25.19 6.24
CA ALA A 124 9.68 -26.15 5.38
C ALA A 124 10.78 -26.91 6.15
N GLN A 125 11.54 -26.21 7.00
CA GLN A 125 12.57 -26.83 7.85
C GLN A 125 12.00 -27.76 8.90
N LEU A 126 10.91 -27.37 9.57
CA LEU A 126 10.29 -28.17 10.64
C LEU A 126 9.63 -29.44 10.10
N THR A 127 9.08 -29.38 8.89
CA THR A 127 8.39 -30.49 8.22
C THR A 127 9.31 -31.30 7.29
N ASN A 128 10.48 -30.77 6.93
CA ASN A 128 11.39 -31.32 5.91
C ASN A 128 10.72 -31.48 4.52
N THR A 129 10.00 -30.45 4.07
CA THR A 129 9.21 -30.43 2.82
C THR A 129 9.50 -29.18 1.98
N ASN A 130 8.95 -29.10 0.77
CA ASN A 130 8.86 -27.83 0.05
C ASN A 130 7.55 -27.12 0.41
N VAL A 131 7.61 -25.81 0.61
CA VAL A 131 6.44 -25.01 0.96
C VAL A 131 6.25 -23.94 -0.11
N ALA A 132 5.00 -23.73 -0.53
CA ALA A 132 4.58 -22.65 -1.39
C ALA A 132 3.53 -21.76 -0.72
N ALA A 133 3.62 -20.45 -0.92
CA ALA A 133 2.62 -19.49 -0.44
C ALA A 133 2.57 -18.24 -1.34
N SER A 134 1.49 -17.47 -1.21
CA SER A 134 1.28 -16.25 -2.01
C SER A 134 2.01 -15.02 -1.43
N LYS A 135 2.47 -14.12 -2.31
CA LYS A 135 2.95 -12.75 -1.97
C LYS A 135 1.86 -11.70 -2.07
N ASN A 136 0.69 -12.02 -2.62
CA ASN A 136 -0.38 -11.08 -2.93
C ASN A 136 -1.71 -11.61 -2.39
N LEU A 137 -2.85 -11.02 -2.78
CA LEU A 137 -4.14 -11.56 -2.36
C LEU A 137 -4.36 -12.94 -3.01
N THR A 138 -4.82 -13.92 -2.23
CA THR A 138 -5.30 -15.21 -2.74
C THR A 138 -6.82 -15.20 -2.83
N GLY A 139 -7.41 -15.60 -3.96
CA GLY A 139 -8.87 -15.67 -4.14
C GLY A 139 -9.39 -15.01 -5.42
N SER A 140 -10.46 -14.24 -5.30
CA SER A 140 -11.23 -13.64 -6.40
C SER A 140 -10.40 -12.68 -7.24
N ALA A 141 -10.27 -12.97 -8.54
CA ALA A 141 -9.69 -12.04 -9.51
C ALA A 141 -10.43 -10.70 -9.56
N ALA A 142 -11.76 -10.68 -9.38
CA ALA A 142 -12.53 -9.43 -9.37
C ALA A 142 -12.19 -8.53 -8.17
N LYS A 143 -11.72 -9.11 -7.06
CA LYS A 143 -11.23 -8.39 -5.87
C LYS A 143 -9.70 -8.38 -5.78
N GLY A 144 -9.02 -8.83 -6.83
CA GLY A 144 -7.56 -8.82 -6.94
C GLY A 144 -6.77 -9.90 -6.30
N GLY A 145 -7.43 -10.96 -5.88
CA GLY A 145 -6.76 -12.20 -5.61
C GLY A 145 -6.39 -12.91 -6.90
N ASP A 146 -5.40 -13.77 -6.81
CA ASP A 146 -5.23 -14.87 -7.73
C ASP A 146 -5.06 -16.17 -6.92
N TRP A 147 -4.76 -17.28 -7.56
CA TRP A 147 -4.47 -18.53 -6.85
C TRP A 147 -3.03 -18.99 -7.10
N GLU A 148 -2.16 -18.04 -7.48
CA GLU A 148 -0.74 -18.28 -7.72
C GLU A 148 0.02 -18.21 -6.40
N LEU A 149 0.92 -19.17 -6.19
CA LEU A 149 1.80 -19.23 -5.02
C LEU A 149 3.22 -18.89 -5.48
N GLU A 150 3.58 -17.61 -5.45
CA GLU A 150 4.78 -17.10 -6.12
C GLU A 150 6.06 -17.28 -5.30
N VAL A 151 5.94 -17.76 -4.06
CA VAL A 151 7.08 -18.02 -3.18
C VAL A 151 7.17 -19.49 -2.90
N THR A 152 8.32 -20.07 -3.17
CA THR A 152 8.58 -21.47 -2.89
C THR A 152 9.91 -21.64 -2.16
N THR A 153 9.98 -22.57 -1.20
CA THR A 153 11.24 -22.93 -0.52
C THR A 153 12.04 -23.98 -1.28
N GLY A 154 11.43 -24.58 -2.31
CA GLY A 154 11.99 -25.60 -3.18
C GLY A 154 11.17 -25.79 -4.45
N LYS A 155 11.33 -26.93 -5.14
CA LYS A 155 10.57 -27.25 -6.35
C LYS A 155 9.22 -27.86 -5.96
N ILE A 156 8.13 -27.19 -6.32
CA ILE A 156 6.77 -27.69 -6.12
C ILE A 156 6.38 -28.61 -7.27
N ALA A 157 5.99 -29.84 -6.94
CA ALA A 157 5.50 -30.86 -7.87
C ALA A 157 3.97 -31.00 -7.85
N ALA A 158 3.32 -30.63 -6.74
CA ALA A 158 1.88 -30.70 -6.59
C ALA A 158 1.13 -29.65 -7.44
N SER A 159 0.01 -30.06 -8.05
CA SER A 159 -0.96 -29.18 -8.69
C SER A 159 -1.91 -28.56 -7.65
N LEU A 160 -2.59 -27.47 -8.01
CA LEU A 160 -3.66 -26.92 -7.17
C LEU A 160 -4.72 -27.97 -6.82
N ALA A 161 -5.21 -27.95 -5.59
CA ALA A 161 -6.23 -28.89 -5.12
C ALA A 161 -7.61 -28.66 -5.74
N PHE A 162 -7.82 -27.56 -6.47
CA PHE A 162 -9.14 -27.10 -6.89
C PHE A 162 -9.26 -27.02 -8.42
N ARG A 163 -10.49 -27.22 -8.89
CA ARG A 163 -10.85 -27.05 -10.30
C ARG A 163 -10.81 -25.57 -10.70
N PRO A 164 -10.23 -25.21 -11.86
CA PRO A 164 -10.11 -23.82 -12.29
C PRO A 164 -11.44 -23.06 -12.34
N GLU A 165 -12.55 -23.73 -12.71
CA GLU A 165 -13.87 -23.11 -12.77
C GLU A 165 -14.40 -22.64 -11.40
N VAL A 166 -14.05 -23.34 -10.31
CA VAL A 166 -14.45 -22.94 -8.95
C VAL A 166 -13.59 -21.78 -8.46
N LEU A 167 -12.27 -21.84 -8.71
CA LEU A 167 -11.35 -20.76 -8.37
C LEU A 167 -11.70 -19.45 -9.08
N ALA A 168 -12.15 -19.53 -10.34
CA ALA A 168 -12.61 -18.38 -11.11
C ALA A 168 -13.96 -17.82 -10.66
N ALA A 169 -14.84 -18.66 -10.11
CA ALA A 169 -16.16 -18.27 -9.63
C ALA A 169 -16.15 -17.75 -8.17
N TYR A 170 -15.11 -18.05 -7.41
CA TYR A 170 -14.98 -17.65 -6.01
C TYR A 170 -14.95 -16.12 -5.87
N SER A 171 -15.84 -15.55 -5.05
CA SER A 171 -16.10 -14.10 -4.96
C SER A 171 -15.35 -13.38 -3.82
N HIS A 172 -14.52 -14.09 -3.06
CA HIS A 172 -13.86 -13.56 -1.86
C HIS A 172 -12.33 -13.61 -1.97
N VAL A 173 -11.63 -12.92 -1.07
CA VAL A 173 -10.17 -12.98 -0.94
C VAL A 173 -9.81 -13.42 0.46
N LEU A 174 -8.74 -14.21 0.59
CA LEU A 174 -8.33 -14.84 1.84
C LEU A 174 -7.50 -13.87 2.72
N SER A 175 -7.90 -12.60 2.86
CA SER A 175 -7.12 -11.56 3.57
C SER A 175 -7.46 -11.43 5.04
N THR A 176 -6.52 -10.92 5.83
CA THR A 176 -6.73 -10.55 7.23
C THR A 176 -5.97 -9.29 7.59
N PHE A 177 -6.13 -8.77 8.81
CA PHE A 177 -5.43 -7.56 9.28
C PHE A 177 -3.93 -7.81 9.54
N SER A 178 -3.15 -6.73 9.57
CA SER A 178 -1.73 -6.73 9.94
C SER A 178 -1.50 -7.15 11.40
N GLU A 179 -0.24 -7.37 11.76
CA GLU A 179 0.13 -7.44 13.17
C GLU A 179 -0.22 -6.14 13.91
N ALA A 180 -0.66 -6.29 15.16
CA ALA A 180 -1.01 -5.17 16.01
C ALA A 180 0.24 -4.37 16.40
N ARG A 181 0.26 -3.08 16.08
CA ARG A 181 1.29 -2.13 16.53
C ARG A 181 0.87 -1.52 17.86
N ASN A 182 1.73 -1.63 18.87
CA ASN A 182 1.41 -1.21 20.23
C ASN A 182 2.09 0.11 20.60
N TYR A 183 1.31 1.03 21.15
CA TYR A 183 1.74 2.35 21.62
C TYR A 183 1.57 2.43 23.14
N GLY A 184 2.59 2.99 23.81
CA GLY A 184 2.70 3.01 25.28
C GLY A 184 1.74 3.97 25.96
N VAL A 185 0.45 3.63 25.99
CA VAL A 185 -0.61 4.35 26.71
C VAL A 185 -1.30 3.39 27.66
N THR A 186 -1.03 3.51 28.95
CA THR A 186 -1.61 2.63 29.98
C THR A 186 -2.94 3.16 30.49
N HIS A 187 -3.71 2.31 31.17
CA HIS A 187 -5.01 2.64 31.75
C HIS A 187 -5.99 3.30 30.78
N ALA A 188 -5.88 2.97 29.48
CA ALA A 188 -6.71 3.57 28.46
C ALA A 188 -8.19 3.25 28.73
N ARG A 189 -9.04 4.25 28.58
CA ARG A 189 -10.48 4.17 28.89
C ARG A 189 -11.36 4.53 27.72
N ASP A 190 -10.99 5.58 27.01
CA ASP A 190 -11.74 6.08 25.89
C ASP A 190 -10.79 6.64 24.85
N MET A 191 -11.25 6.72 23.60
CA MET A 191 -10.52 7.33 22.52
C MET A 191 -11.46 7.99 21.52
N ASP A 192 -10.95 9.01 20.84
CA ASP A 192 -11.54 9.54 19.63
C ASP A 192 -10.42 9.89 18.64
N THR A 193 -10.79 10.16 17.40
CA THR A 193 -9.86 10.33 16.28
C THR A 193 -10.12 11.63 15.55
N GLY A 194 -9.07 12.23 14.98
CA GLY A 194 -9.20 13.40 14.11
C GLY A 194 -7.84 13.86 13.61
N ASP A 195 -7.81 14.62 12.52
CA ASP A 195 -6.57 15.27 12.05
C ASP A 195 -6.34 16.57 12.86
N LEU A 196 -5.55 16.48 13.93
CA LEU A 196 -5.36 17.57 14.90
C LEU A 196 -4.30 18.57 14.43
N ASN A 197 -3.46 18.20 13.47
CA ASN A 197 -2.34 18.99 12.98
C ASN A 197 -2.50 19.44 11.50
N GLY A 198 -3.57 19.01 10.83
CA GLY A 198 -3.90 19.36 9.45
C GLY A 198 -2.99 18.72 8.41
N ASP A 199 -2.32 17.60 8.74
CA ASP A 199 -1.38 16.93 7.84
C ASP A 199 -2.04 15.90 6.91
N GLY A 200 -3.36 15.71 7.05
CA GLY A 200 -4.17 14.80 6.25
C GLY A 200 -4.21 13.37 6.77
N PHE A 201 -3.51 13.06 7.87
CA PHE A 201 -3.56 11.76 8.54
C PHE A 201 -4.32 11.87 9.86
N LEU A 202 -5.05 10.82 10.21
CA LEU A 202 -5.82 10.80 11.44
C LEU A 202 -4.91 10.55 12.65
N ASP A 203 -5.09 11.36 13.69
CA ASP A 203 -4.47 11.21 15.00
C ASP A 203 -5.40 10.45 15.96
N LEU A 204 -4.83 9.95 17.05
CA LEU A 204 -5.61 9.41 18.17
C LEU A 204 -5.49 10.32 19.40
N VAL A 205 -6.64 10.58 20.01
CA VAL A 205 -6.76 11.18 21.35
C VAL A 205 -7.22 10.09 22.29
N VAL A 206 -6.43 9.78 23.31
CA VAL A 206 -6.68 8.65 24.21
C VAL A 206 -6.73 9.14 25.65
N VAL A 207 -7.82 8.84 26.34
CA VAL A 207 -7.91 8.99 27.80
C VAL A 207 -7.17 7.83 28.43
N GLY A 208 -6.00 8.07 29.03
CA GLY A 208 -5.10 7.05 29.57
C GLY A 208 -4.01 7.66 30.44
N ASN A 209 -2.84 7.04 30.54
CA ASN A 209 -1.67 7.60 31.22
C ASN A 209 -0.38 7.08 30.57
N THR A 210 0.64 7.93 30.49
CA THR A 210 2.00 7.57 30.06
C THR A 210 2.92 7.19 31.23
N THR A 211 2.48 7.46 32.46
CA THR A 211 3.17 7.15 33.73
C THR A 211 2.34 6.18 34.58
N TYR A 212 2.96 5.49 35.55
CA TYR A 212 2.29 4.46 36.35
C TYR A 212 1.47 5.03 37.52
N ASP A 213 1.20 6.33 37.56
CA ASP A 213 0.37 6.90 38.61
C ASP A 213 -1.13 6.72 38.30
N PHE A 214 -1.97 6.66 39.34
CA PHE A 214 -3.40 6.37 39.18
C PHE A 214 -4.21 7.55 38.61
N LYS A 215 -3.57 8.66 38.18
CA LYS A 215 -4.26 9.81 37.60
C LYS A 215 -4.42 9.59 36.10
N LYS A 216 -5.64 9.76 35.57
CA LYS A 216 -5.86 9.70 34.12
C LYS A 216 -5.46 11.03 33.49
N ASP A 217 -5.05 10.95 32.25
CA ASP A 217 -4.50 11.99 31.40
C ASP A 217 -5.12 11.88 29.99
N ILE A 218 -4.91 12.91 29.18
CA ILE A 218 -5.18 12.92 27.75
C ILE A 218 -3.85 12.73 27.02
N VAL A 219 -3.76 11.68 26.21
CA VAL A 219 -2.58 11.34 25.43
C VAL A 219 -2.88 11.48 23.95
N ILE A 220 -2.06 12.27 23.25
CA ILE A 220 -2.13 12.46 21.80
C ILE A 220 -1.09 11.56 21.14
N LEU A 221 -1.54 10.82 20.13
CA LEU A 221 -0.70 10.04 19.23
C LEU A 221 -0.89 10.63 17.84
N LEU A 222 0.09 11.40 17.35
CA LEU A 222 0.03 12.00 16.03
C LEU A 222 0.30 10.95 14.95
N GLY A 223 -0.53 10.90 13.91
CA GLY A 223 -0.29 10.12 12.71
C GLY A 223 1.02 10.55 12.06
N THR A 224 1.80 9.59 11.55
CA THR A 224 3.11 9.87 10.92
C THR A 224 3.12 9.57 9.43
N GLY A 225 1.94 9.48 8.84
CA GLY A 225 1.76 9.30 7.40
C GLY A 225 1.36 7.89 6.98
N THR A 226 1.70 7.55 5.74
CA THR A 226 1.14 6.41 4.99
C THR A 226 1.53 5.02 5.51
N THR A 227 2.12 4.91 6.69
CA THR A 227 2.43 3.60 7.28
C THR A 227 1.41 3.18 8.32
N GLY A 228 0.43 4.02 8.64
CA GLY A 228 -0.50 3.80 9.77
C GLY A 228 0.21 3.81 11.11
N SER A 229 1.38 4.46 11.19
CA SER A 229 2.15 4.58 12.42
C SER A 229 1.83 5.88 13.14
N PHE A 230 1.88 5.83 14.46
CA PHE A 230 1.79 7.02 15.30
C PHE A 230 3.14 7.40 15.89
N GLY A 231 3.31 8.69 16.16
CA GLY A 231 4.47 9.27 16.81
C GLY A 231 4.56 8.90 18.29
N THR A 232 5.52 9.51 18.99
CA THR A 232 5.66 9.33 20.43
C THR A 232 4.44 9.89 21.18
N PRO A 233 3.89 9.19 22.19
CA PRO A 233 2.77 9.69 22.98
C PRO A 233 3.06 11.07 23.60
N ILE A 234 2.15 12.03 23.40
CA ILE A 234 2.22 13.38 23.96
C ILE A 234 1.19 13.49 25.08
N SER A 235 1.65 13.67 26.32
CA SER A 235 0.80 13.88 27.49
C SER A 235 0.35 15.33 27.60
N LEU A 236 -0.95 15.56 27.83
CA LEU A 236 -1.52 16.89 28.12
C LEU A 236 -1.75 17.13 29.61
N PHE A 237 -1.12 16.32 30.47
CA PHE A 237 -1.41 16.26 31.89
C PHE A 237 -1.27 17.62 32.55
N GLN A 238 -2.33 18.02 33.26
CA GLN A 238 -2.30 19.17 34.14
C GLN A 238 -2.72 18.74 35.54
N GLN A 239 -1.75 18.75 36.46
CA GLN A 239 -1.96 18.33 37.84
C GLN A 239 -3.16 19.06 38.47
N ASP A 240 -4.08 18.28 39.01
CA ASP A 240 -5.25 18.72 39.78
C ASP A 240 -6.21 19.64 38.99
N LYS A 241 -6.13 19.61 37.65
CA LYS A 241 -7.04 20.34 36.73
C LYS A 241 -8.07 19.45 36.07
N GLU A 242 -7.66 18.26 35.62
CA GLU A 242 -8.49 17.31 34.89
C GLU A 242 -8.17 15.87 35.33
N ASN A 243 -9.15 14.99 35.19
CA ASN A 243 -9.02 13.55 35.40
C ASN A 243 -10.06 12.88 34.49
N PRO A 244 -9.76 12.84 33.18
CA PRO A 244 -10.72 12.51 32.14
C PRO A 244 -11.11 11.04 32.20
N THR A 245 -12.35 10.76 31.78
CA THR A 245 -12.88 9.40 31.66
C THR A 245 -13.49 9.12 30.29
N GLY A 246 -13.93 10.17 29.58
CA GLY A 246 -14.33 10.10 28.18
C GLY A 246 -13.87 11.34 27.41
N VAL A 247 -13.73 11.23 26.09
CA VAL A 247 -13.25 12.30 25.21
C VAL A 247 -14.02 12.33 23.89
N VAL A 248 -14.23 13.52 23.33
CA VAL A 248 -14.70 13.71 21.95
C VAL A 248 -13.92 14.84 21.29
N VAL A 249 -13.59 14.68 20.02
CA VAL A 249 -12.72 15.57 19.21
C VAL A 249 -13.55 16.24 18.14
N ARG A 250 -13.90 17.52 18.29
CA ARG A 250 -14.71 18.27 17.30
C ARG A 250 -14.31 19.74 17.31
N ASP A 251 -14.66 20.48 16.26
CA ASP A 251 -14.52 21.93 16.23
C ASP A 251 -15.69 22.57 17.02
N PHE A 252 -15.46 22.96 18.28
CA PHE A 252 -16.50 23.50 19.16
C PHE A 252 -16.67 25.02 19.03
N ASN A 253 -15.76 25.71 18.33
CA ASN A 253 -15.75 27.16 18.18
C ASN A 253 -15.92 27.64 16.72
N GLY A 254 -15.98 26.72 15.76
CA GLY A 254 -16.16 26.99 14.34
C GLY A 254 -14.93 27.58 13.64
N ASP A 255 -13.72 27.41 14.19
CA ASP A 255 -12.49 27.98 13.63
C ASP A 255 -11.78 27.07 12.60
N GLY A 256 -12.34 25.88 12.35
CA GLY A 256 -11.82 24.88 11.43
C GLY A 256 -10.76 23.97 12.04
N LYS A 257 -10.47 24.08 13.34
CA LYS A 257 -9.50 23.24 14.06
C LYS A 257 -10.23 22.34 15.03
N LEU A 258 -9.71 21.13 15.19
CA LEU A 258 -10.30 20.19 16.12
C LEU A 258 -9.90 20.54 17.57
N ASP A 259 -10.91 20.64 18.42
CA ASP A 259 -10.81 20.86 19.86
C ASP A 259 -11.10 19.57 20.63
N LEU A 260 -10.82 19.55 21.93
CA LEU A 260 -11.14 18.43 22.81
C LEU A 260 -12.21 18.83 23.82
N ALA A 261 -13.25 18.00 23.95
CA ALA A 261 -14.11 17.99 25.13
C ALA A 261 -13.87 16.72 25.94
N THR A 262 -13.65 16.85 27.24
CA THR A 262 -13.50 15.70 28.14
C THR A 262 -14.45 15.73 29.30
N ALA A 263 -14.99 14.56 29.65
CA ALA A 263 -15.80 14.36 30.84
C ALA A 263 -14.88 13.95 32.00
N ASN A 264 -14.91 14.71 33.10
CA ASN A 264 -13.90 14.60 34.16
C ASN A 264 -14.47 14.10 35.49
N PHE A 265 -13.69 13.26 36.16
CA PHE A 265 -13.90 12.89 37.56
C PHE A 265 -13.20 13.89 38.49
N GLY A 266 -13.93 14.65 39.31
CA GLY A 266 -13.33 15.67 40.16
C GLY A 266 -12.25 15.19 41.12
N PHE A 267 -11.26 16.05 41.37
CA PHE A 267 -10.40 15.94 42.56
C PHE A 267 -11.20 16.36 43.79
N SER A 268 -10.80 15.88 44.97
CA SER A 268 -11.47 16.13 46.25
C SER A 268 -11.93 17.60 46.38
N ASN A 269 -13.26 17.80 46.32
CA ASN A 269 -14.05 19.04 46.44
C ASN A 269 -14.56 19.74 45.14
N ASN A 270 -14.25 19.27 43.92
CA ASN A 270 -14.64 19.98 42.67
C ASN A 270 -15.81 19.36 41.85
N GLY A 271 -16.47 18.31 42.35
CA GLY A 271 -17.59 17.68 41.64
C GLY A 271 -17.22 17.12 40.26
N TYR A 272 -18.22 16.78 39.45
CA TYR A 272 -18.02 16.32 38.05
C TYR A 272 -18.24 17.47 37.07
N PHE A 273 -17.41 17.58 36.03
CA PHE A 273 -17.45 18.68 35.05
C PHE A 273 -16.95 18.22 33.67
N VAL A 274 -17.26 18.99 32.62
CA VAL A 274 -16.64 18.88 31.29
C VAL A 274 -15.52 19.90 31.22
N SER A 275 -14.41 19.57 30.57
CA SER A 275 -13.42 20.56 30.15
C SER A 275 -13.36 20.67 28.62
N ILE A 276 -13.13 21.88 28.13
CA ILE A 276 -12.86 22.17 26.72
C ILE A 276 -11.43 22.67 26.57
N ARG A 277 -10.71 22.12 25.60
CA ARG A 277 -9.38 22.56 25.19
C ARG A 277 -9.39 22.91 23.71
N LEU A 278 -9.23 24.19 23.42
CA LEU A 278 -9.20 24.66 22.04
C LEU A 278 -7.90 24.24 21.34
N GLY A 279 -8.04 23.71 20.13
CA GLY A 279 -6.95 23.24 19.28
C GLY A 279 -6.19 24.38 18.61
N THR A 280 -4.88 24.20 18.47
CA THR A 280 -4.06 25.16 17.71
C THR A 280 -4.04 24.87 16.21
N GLY A 281 -4.47 23.67 15.80
CA GLY A 281 -4.33 23.13 14.45
C GLY A 281 -2.92 22.58 14.16
N THR A 282 -2.13 22.31 15.20
CA THR A 282 -0.76 21.78 15.08
C THR A 282 -0.55 20.53 15.95
N GLY A 283 -1.64 19.86 16.36
CA GLY A 283 -1.60 18.77 17.34
C GLY A 283 -1.34 19.24 18.78
N SER A 284 -1.49 20.54 19.06
CA SER A 284 -1.33 21.14 20.39
C SER A 284 -2.62 21.82 20.83
N PHE A 285 -2.77 22.01 22.15
CA PHE A 285 -4.02 22.49 22.74
C PHE A 285 -3.76 23.58 23.79
N GLY A 286 -4.73 24.48 23.93
CA GLY A 286 -4.75 25.48 24.99
C GLY A 286 -4.99 24.88 26.39
N ASN A 287 -5.08 25.77 27.38
CA ASN A 287 -5.47 25.39 28.74
C ASN A 287 -6.94 24.94 28.80
N PRO A 288 -7.28 23.98 29.67
CA PRO A 288 -8.66 23.52 29.82
C PRO A 288 -9.54 24.61 30.44
N THR A 289 -10.75 24.77 29.90
CA THR A 289 -11.82 25.57 30.48
C THR A 289 -12.94 24.65 30.95
N ASN A 290 -13.36 24.76 32.21
CA ASN A 290 -14.28 23.80 32.83
C ASN A 290 -15.73 24.33 32.85
N PHE A 291 -16.68 23.46 32.52
CA PHE A 291 -18.11 23.75 32.45
C PHE A 291 -18.95 22.66 33.11
N GLY A 292 -20.12 23.05 33.62
CA GLY A 292 -21.04 22.18 34.34
C GLY A 292 -20.53 21.80 35.74
N GLN A 293 -21.44 21.76 36.72
CA GLN A 293 -21.21 21.09 38.00
C GLN A 293 -22.21 19.94 38.13
N ASP A 294 -21.80 18.89 38.84
CA ASP A 294 -22.60 17.67 39.05
C ASP A 294 -23.08 17.02 37.76
N ILE A 295 -22.27 17.09 36.70
CA ILE A 295 -22.55 16.37 35.46
C ILE A 295 -22.16 14.90 35.59
N ASN A 296 -22.47 14.12 34.57
CA ASN A 296 -21.94 12.76 34.50
C ASN A 296 -20.58 12.73 33.80
N HIS A 297 -19.75 11.72 34.09
CA HIS A 297 -18.33 11.72 33.69
C HIS A 297 -17.87 10.54 32.82
N SER A 298 -18.66 9.49 32.58
CA SER A 298 -18.14 8.25 31.97
C SER A 298 -17.88 8.35 30.47
N SER A 299 -18.88 8.73 29.69
CA SER A 299 -18.82 8.86 28.23
C SER A 299 -19.47 10.17 27.83
N ILE A 300 -19.01 10.73 26.71
CA ILE A 300 -19.38 12.03 26.18
C ILE A 300 -19.70 11.90 24.69
N ALA A 301 -20.77 12.55 24.23
CA ALA A 301 -21.12 12.68 22.83
C ALA A 301 -21.39 14.15 22.50
N ALA A 302 -21.05 14.56 21.28
CA ALA A 302 -21.28 15.90 20.76
C ALA A 302 -22.27 15.86 19.60
N ALA A 303 -23.29 16.72 19.63
CA ALA A 303 -24.28 16.88 18.58
C ALA A 303 -25.06 18.20 18.79
N ASP A 304 -25.80 18.67 17.79
CA ASP A 304 -26.72 19.80 17.93
C ASP A 304 -28.08 19.32 18.45
N PHE A 305 -28.27 19.31 19.77
CA PHE A 305 -29.48 18.75 20.38
C PHE A 305 -30.65 19.73 20.40
N ASN A 306 -30.39 21.03 20.23
CA ASN A 306 -31.40 22.10 20.26
C ASN A 306 -31.66 22.78 18.90
N GLY A 307 -31.02 22.30 17.83
CA GLY A 307 -31.23 22.76 16.46
C GLY A 307 -30.71 24.16 16.18
N ASP A 308 -29.76 24.67 16.99
CA ASP A 308 -29.22 26.02 16.85
C ASP A 308 -27.97 26.11 15.95
N GLY A 309 -27.52 24.98 15.42
CA GLY A 309 -26.37 24.84 14.54
C GLY A 309 -25.03 24.76 15.29
N LYS A 310 -25.03 24.65 16.61
CA LYS A 310 -23.82 24.58 17.45
C LYS A 310 -23.73 23.23 18.14
N LEU A 311 -22.50 22.82 18.44
CA LEU A 311 -22.27 21.55 19.13
C LEU A 311 -22.58 21.69 20.63
N ASP A 312 -23.52 20.88 21.07
CA ASP A 312 -23.84 20.62 22.47
C ASP A 312 -23.17 19.32 22.94
N LEU A 313 -23.26 19.02 24.24
CA LEU A 313 -22.65 17.83 24.85
C LEU A 313 -23.64 17.03 25.69
N ALA A 314 -23.67 15.71 25.48
CA ALA A 314 -24.38 14.76 26.33
C ALA A 314 -23.39 13.88 27.10
N THR A 315 -23.61 13.68 28.41
CA THR A 315 -22.76 12.80 29.24
C THR A 315 -23.53 11.81 30.11
N VAL A 316 -22.95 10.62 30.29
CA VAL A 316 -23.52 9.50 31.09
C VAL A 316 -22.64 9.13 32.29
N PRO A 317 -23.22 8.66 33.42
CA PRO A 317 -22.49 8.42 34.66
C PRO A 317 -21.71 7.13 34.57
N LEU A 318 -20.70 7.00 35.44
CA LEU A 318 -19.97 5.75 35.56
C LEU A 318 -20.88 4.64 36.11
N ALA A 319 -20.73 3.44 35.54
CA ALA A 319 -21.37 2.22 36.01
C ALA A 319 -21.30 2.06 37.54
N GLY A 320 -22.44 1.76 38.17
CA GLY A 320 -22.54 1.54 39.62
C GLY A 320 -23.01 2.76 40.43
N ASN A 321 -23.00 3.97 39.85
CA ASN A 321 -23.64 5.12 40.48
C ASN A 321 -25.17 4.99 40.41
N ASN A 322 -25.89 5.34 41.48
CA ASN A 322 -27.37 5.35 41.48
C ASN A 322 -27.98 6.53 40.70
N ILE A 323 -27.21 7.10 39.77
CA ILE A 323 -27.64 8.22 38.93
C ILE A 323 -28.45 7.66 37.76
N SER A 324 -29.63 8.22 37.54
CA SER A 324 -30.61 7.78 36.54
C SER A 324 -30.82 8.84 35.47
N THR A 325 -29.81 9.68 35.22
CA THR A 325 -29.93 10.78 34.26
C THR A 325 -28.77 10.84 33.27
N ILE A 326 -29.05 11.29 32.05
CA ILE A 326 -28.07 11.85 31.12
C ILE A 326 -27.98 13.36 31.39
N SER A 327 -26.78 13.93 31.32
CA SER A 327 -26.56 15.37 31.45
C SER A 327 -26.39 15.98 30.06
N LEU A 328 -27.07 17.09 29.79
CA LEU A 328 -27.02 17.82 28.51
C LEU A 328 -26.54 19.25 28.78
N LEU A 329 -25.50 19.68 28.07
CA LEU A 329 -24.90 21.01 28.16
C LEU A 329 -25.00 21.66 26.78
N PHE A 330 -25.63 22.83 26.72
CA PHE A 330 -25.80 23.57 25.47
C PHE A 330 -24.58 24.45 25.18
N GLY A 331 -24.02 24.30 23.98
CA GLY A 331 -22.87 25.06 23.51
C GLY A 331 -23.28 26.40 22.92
N ASP A 332 -22.45 27.42 23.09
CA ASP A 332 -22.69 28.73 22.48
C ASP A 332 -21.98 28.93 21.13
N GLY A 333 -21.24 27.91 20.68
CA GLY A 333 -20.49 27.91 19.43
C GLY A 333 -19.15 28.64 19.51
N THR A 334 -18.67 29.01 20.71
CA THR A 334 -17.36 29.64 20.93
C THR A 334 -16.38 28.72 21.66
N GLY A 335 -16.73 27.44 21.82
CA GLY A 335 -16.08 26.53 22.76
C GLY A 335 -16.50 26.73 24.22
N SER A 336 -17.54 27.53 24.47
CA SER A 336 -18.11 27.75 25.80
C SER A 336 -19.49 27.12 25.95
N PHE A 337 -19.83 26.77 27.19
CA PHE A 337 -21.09 26.11 27.53
C PHE A 337 -21.82 26.86 28.64
N GLY A 338 -23.15 26.87 28.57
CA GLY A 338 -23.98 27.44 29.62
C GLY A 338 -23.75 26.78 30.99
N THR A 339 -24.10 27.49 32.07
CA THR A 339 -24.05 26.92 33.43
C THR A 339 -25.17 25.93 33.71
N ASP A 340 -26.25 25.99 32.94
CA ASP A 340 -27.44 25.17 33.13
C ASP A 340 -27.24 23.79 32.49
N VAL A 341 -27.26 22.75 33.34
CA VAL A 341 -27.17 21.35 32.92
C VAL A 341 -28.57 20.76 32.91
N LYS A 342 -29.07 20.42 31.73
CA LYS A 342 -30.36 19.73 31.61
C LYS A 342 -30.18 18.24 31.92
N LYS A 343 -31.12 17.66 32.68
CA LYS A 343 -31.08 16.25 33.10
C LYS A 343 -32.20 15.46 32.42
N ILE A 344 -31.87 14.40 31.71
CA ILE A 344 -32.82 13.52 31.01
C ILE A 344 -32.92 12.21 31.79
N ASN A 345 -34.10 11.84 32.25
CA ASN A 345 -34.31 10.63 33.06
C ASN A 345 -34.19 9.35 32.22
N THR A 346 -33.53 8.33 32.77
CA THR A 346 -33.30 7.02 32.14
C THR A 346 -33.09 5.90 33.17
N GLN A 347 -33.02 4.64 32.73
CA GLN A 347 -32.91 3.45 33.57
C GLN A 347 -31.48 3.15 34.05
N LYS A 348 -30.80 4.15 34.66
CA LYS A 348 -29.41 4.06 35.14
C LYS A 348 -28.41 3.78 34.00
N PRO A 349 -27.97 4.82 33.28
CA PRO A 349 -27.01 4.67 32.19
C PRO A 349 -25.66 4.17 32.72
N LYS A 350 -24.93 3.39 31.91
CA LYS A 350 -23.76 2.60 32.32
C LYS A 350 -22.45 3.10 31.74
N SER A 351 -22.31 3.06 30.41
CA SER A 351 -20.98 3.16 29.78
C SER A 351 -20.93 3.99 28.51
N THR A 352 -22.01 4.11 27.75
CA THR A 352 -21.98 4.77 26.42
C THR A 352 -23.15 5.72 26.22
N VAL A 353 -22.90 6.77 25.43
CA VAL A 353 -23.91 7.61 24.80
C VAL A 353 -23.53 7.72 23.33
N ALA A 354 -24.48 7.43 22.44
CA ALA A 354 -24.33 7.63 21.00
C ALA A 354 -25.52 8.44 20.48
N THR A 355 -25.30 9.14 19.37
CA THR A 355 -26.27 10.06 18.76
C THR A 355 -26.44 9.74 17.29
N ALA A 356 -27.67 9.83 16.79
CA ALA A 356 -28.02 9.70 15.38
C ALA A 356 -29.46 10.20 15.15
N ASP A 357 -29.94 10.22 13.92
CA ASP A 357 -31.36 10.44 13.59
C ASP A 357 -32.01 9.06 13.32
N PHE A 358 -32.64 8.46 14.32
CA PHE A 358 -33.18 7.09 14.23
C PHE A 358 -34.54 7.02 13.55
N ASN A 359 -35.22 8.16 13.36
CA ASN A 359 -36.55 8.24 12.76
C ASN A 359 -36.59 9.02 11.43
N GLY A 360 -35.46 9.55 10.98
CA GLY A 360 -35.32 10.28 9.72
C GLY A 360 -35.97 11.67 9.72
N ASP A 361 -36.19 12.28 10.88
CA ASP A 361 -36.85 13.59 10.99
C ASP A 361 -35.90 14.79 10.97
N GLY A 362 -34.59 14.54 10.85
CA GLY A 362 -33.52 15.52 10.80
C GLY A 362 -33.08 16.06 12.16
N LYS A 363 -33.57 15.50 13.27
CA LYS A 363 -33.21 15.90 14.63
C LYS A 363 -32.33 14.85 15.27
N VAL A 364 -31.55 15.30 16.25
CA VAL A 364 -30.63 14.41 16.97
C VAL A 364 -31.38 13.62 18.03
N ASP A 365 -31.31 12.30 17.90
CA ASP A 365 -31.73 11.32 18.90
C ASP A 365 -30.53 10.80 19.70
N LEU A 366 -30.83 10.05 20.77
CA LEU A 366 -29.81 9.51 21.67
C LEU A 366 -30.08 8.03 22.00
N VAL A 367 -29.01 7.23 22.06
CA VAL A 367 -29.04 5.88 22.63
C VAL A 367 -28.01 5.72 23.74
N THR A 368 -28.37 5.01 24.81
CA THR A 368 -27.46 4.71 25.93
C THR A 368 -27.61 3.29 26.42
N SER A 369 -26.50 2.70 26.86
CA SER A 369 -26.48 1.41 27.56
C SER A 369 -26.82 1.59 29.04
N ASN A 370 -27.63 0.68 29.59
CA ASN A 370 -28.02 0.71 31.01
C ASN A 370 -27.32 -0.37 31.85
N ASN A 371 -27.38 -0.23 33.17
CA ASN A 371 -26.60 -1.03 34.12
C ASN A 371 -27.11 -2.49 34.28
N GLN A 372 -26.28 -3.33 34.90
CA GLN A 372 -26.31 -4.81 35.05
C GLN A 372 -27.60 -5.48 35.57
N ASN A 373 -28.63 -4.70 35.96
CA ASN A 373 -29.88 -5.26 36.46
C ASN A 373 -31.06 -5.07 35.49
N THR A 374 -30.87 -4.36 34.36
CA THR A 374 -31.92 -4.13 33.36
C THR A 374 -31.60 -4.71 31.98
N ASP A 375 -30.32 -5.05 31.70
CA ASP A 375 -29.84 -5.68 30.45
C ASP A 375 -30.42 -5.07 29.17
N ASN A 376 -30.54 -3.75 29.13
CA ASN A 376 -31.19 -3.04 28.03
C ASN A 376 -30.41 -1.81 27.60
N ILE A 377 -30.73 -1.35 26.39
CA ILE A 377 -30.40 -0.02 25.89
C ILE A 377 -31.67 0.83 25.85
N SER A 378 -31.53 2.13 26.05
CA SER A 378 -32.64 3.09 25.95
C SER A 378 -32.40 4.02 24.76
N VAL A 379 -33.37 4.07 23.84
CA VAL A 379 -33.39 4.98 22.70
C VAL A 379 -34.35 6.13 22.97
N PHE A 380 -33.90 7.36 22.78
CA PHE A 380 -34.59 8.61 23.06
C PHE A 380 -34.73 9.41 21.76
N LEU A 381 -35.97 9.63 21.32
CA LEU A 381 -36.24 10.48 20.16
C LEU A 381 -36.27 11.95 20.57
N GLY A 382 -35.44 12.76 19.92
CA GLY A 382 -35.27 14.18 20.18
C GLY A 382 -36.38 15.03 19.54
N ASP A 383 -36.76 16.11 20.20
CA ASP A 383 -37.70 17.08 19.62
C ASP A 383 -37.00 18.22 18.86
N GLY A 384 -35.67 18.25 18.89
CA GLY A 384 -34.82 19.28 18.28
C GLY A 384 -34.77 20.57 19.09
N ASN A 385 -35.26 20.60 20.32
CA ASN A 385 -35.16 21.73 21.27
C ASN A 385 -34.52 21.27 22.59
N GLY A 386 -33.71 20.21 22.51
CA GLY A 386 -33.07 19.56 23.64
C GLY A 386 -34.03 18.78 24.56
N ASN A 387 -35.28 18.50 24.17
CA ASN A 387 -36.14 17.56 24.90
C ASN A 387 -36.17 16.20 24.19
N PHE A 388 -36.52 15.18 24.94
CA PHE A 388 -36.60 13.80 24.45
C PHE A 388 -37.90 13.15 24.89
N ASN A 389 -38.46 12.34 23.99
CA ASN A 389 -39.63 11.52 24.28
C ASN A 389 -39.32 10.43 25.32
N SER A 390 -40.38 9.76 25.80
CA SER A 390 -40.20 8.57 26.64
C SER A 390 -39.40 7.51 25.87
N PRO A 391 -38.39 6.88 26.48
CA PRO A 391 -37.48 6.02 25.74
C PRO A 391 -38.11 4.69 25.36
N VAL A 392 -37.73 4.20 24.18
CA VAL A 392 -37.89 2.79 23.79
C VAL A 392 -36.77 2.01 24.45
N ASN A 393 -37.12 1.03 25.30
CA ASN A 393 -36.13 0.19 25.97
C ASN A 393 -36.02 -1.15 25.25
N LEU A 394 -34.84 -1.49 24.77
CA LEU A 394 -34.57 -2.69 23.99
C LEU A 394 -33.72 -3.64 24.83
N THR A 395 -34.23 -4.85 25.07
CA THR A 395 -33.49 -5.87 25.82
C THR A 395 -32.40 -6.48 24.94
N ALA A 396 -31.17 -6.49 25.43
CA ALA A 396 -30.03 -7.20 24.86
C ALA A 396 -29.77 -8.45 25.72
N PRO A 397 -30.49 -9.57 25.49
CA PRO A 397 -30.43 -10.73 26.38
C PRO A 397 -29.03 -11.34 26.34
N ALA A 398 -28.31 -11.20 27.45
CA ALA A 398 -27.00 -11.78 27.68
C ALA A 398 -27.09 -12.79 28.84
N PRO A 399 -26.60 -14.03 28.68
CA PRO A 399 -26.62 -15.01 29.77
C PRO A 399 -25.94 -14.46 31.03
N GLY A 400 -26.68 -14.36 32.14
CA GLY A 400 -26.12 -13.99 33.45
C GLY A 400 -26.14 -12.50 33.83
N GLY A 401 -26.88 -11.63 33.14
CA GLY A 401 -27.02 -10.21 33.54
C GLY A 401 -25.93 -9.28 32.98
N ALA A 402 -25.34 -9.69 31.86
CA ALA A 402 -24.10 -9.18 31.31
C ALA A 402 -24.28 -7.98 30.34
N GLY A 403 -25.36 -7.21 30.50
CA GLY A 403 -25.90 -6.28 29.51
C GLY A 403 -24.95 -5.32 28.80
N ALA A 404 -25.46 -4.77 27.68
CA ALA A 404 -24.78 -3.89 26.73
C ALA A 404 -23.75 -2.94 27.37
N ASN A 405 -22.56 -2.84 26.77
CA ASN A 405 -21.49 -1.94 27.20
C ASN A 405 -21.39 -0.75 26.27
N THR A 406 -21.02 -0.97 25.01
CA THR A 406 -21.02 0.05 23.94
C THR A 406 -22.15 -0.20 22.95
N VAL A 407 -22.59 0.87 22.28
CA VAL A 407 -23.62 0.83 21.23
C VAL A 407 -23.05 1.55 20.01
N VAL A 408 -23.23 0.97 18.83
CA VAL A 408 -22.91 1.60 17.54
C VAL A 408 -24.11 1.54 16.61
N THR A 409 -24.16 2.48 15.69
CA THR A 409 -25.26 2.69 14.75
C THR A 409 -24.75 2.42 13.33
N GLY A 410 -25.62 1.90 12.47
CA GLY A 410 -25.29 1.61 11.06
C GLY A 410 -26.45 0.93 10.35
N ASP A 411 -26.43 0.90 9.02
CA ASP A 411 -27.37 0.11 8.22
C ASP A 411 -26.77 -1.30 7.99
N PHE A 412 -27.15 -2.27 8.83
CA PHE A 412 -26.59 -3.62 8.79
C PHE A 412 -27.34 -4.55 7.82
N ASN A 413 -28.50 -4.13 7.31
CA ASN A 413 -29.36 -4.94 6.43
C ASN A 413 -29.58 -4.33 5.02
N GLY A 414 -28.96 -3.18 4.72
CA GLY A 414 -29.01 -2.51 3.43
C GLY A 414 -30.34 -1.85 3.10
N ASP A 415 -31.21 -1.59 4.08
CA ASP A 415 -32.54 -1.00 3.86
C ASP A 415 -32.59 0.53 4.00
N SER A 416 -31.41 1.16 4.18
CA SER A 416 -31.20 2.60 4.36
C SER A 416 -31.79 3.17 5.65
N LYS A 417 -32.08 2.33 6.65
CA LYS A 417 -32.49 2.76 7.99
C LYS A 417 -31.39 2.42 8.99
N LEU A 418 -31.32 3.20 10.06
CA LEU A 418 -30.34 2.97 11.10
C LEU A 418 -30.76 1.81 12.01
N ASP A 419 -29.86 0.85 12.12
CA ASP A 419 -29.87 -0.25 13.07
C ASP A 419 -28.91 0.03 14.24
N LEU A 420 -28.95 -0.84 15.25
CA LEU A 420 -28.06 -0.79 16.41
C LEU A 420 -27.30 -2.09 16.59
N ALA A 421 -26.03 -2.01 16.99
CA ALA A 421 -25.25 -3.14 17.47
C ALA A 421 -24.65 -2.84 18.84
N THR A 422 -24.63 -3.82 19.74
CA THR A 422 -24.14 -3.66 21.12
C THR A 422 -23.15 -4.74 21.50
N SER A 423 -22.07 -4.34 22.18
CA SER A 423 -21.13 -5.25 22.84
C SER A 423 -21.67 -5.70 24.19
N ASN A 424 -21.58 -6.99 24.53
CA ASN A 424 -22.06 -7.49 25.82
C ASN A 424 -20.87 -7.80 26.75
N GLY A 425 -20.50 -6.83 27.58
CA GLY A 425 -19.22 -6.77 28.32
C GLY A 425 -18.90 -7.93 29.28
N PHE A 426 -19.86 -8.81 29.57
CA PHE A 426 -19.63 -10.03 30.36
C PHE A 426 -20.18 -11.29 29.67
N SER A 427 -20.38 -11.23 28.36
CA SER A 427 -20.86 -12.35 27.53
C SER A 427 -20.10 -12.42 26.22
N ASP A 428 -19.95 -13.64 25.72
CA ASP A 428 -19.20 -13.96 24.51
C ASP A 428 -20.04 -13.69 23.24
N ASN A 429 -20.73 -12.55 23.18
CA ASN A 429 -21.56 -12.16 22.04
C ASN A 429 -21.73 -10.64 21.85
N VAL A 430 -22.21 -10.28 20.67
CA VAL A 430 -22.80 -8.97 20.34
C VAL A 430 -24.27 -9.13 20.00
N SER A 431 -25.08 -8.10 20.23
CA SER A 431 -26.50 -8.07 19.87
C SER A 431 -26.76 -7.04 18.78
N VAL A 432 -27.57 -7.37 17.79
CA VAL A 432 -27.98 -6.49 16.68
C VAL A 432 -29.50 -6.30 16.70
N PHE A 433 -29.94 -5.07 16.52
CA PHE A 433 -31.34 -4.65 16.51
C PHE A 433 -31.63 -3.93 15.20
N LEU A 434 -32.49 -4.51 14.37
CA LEU A 434 -32.88 -3.90 13.09
C LEU A 434 -33.91 -2.80 13.33
N GLY A 435 -33.63 -1.60 12.83
CA GLY A 435 -34.49 -0.43 12.93
C GLY A 435 -35.58 -0.44 11.86
N ASP A 436 -36.76 0.08 12.21
CA ASP A 436 -37.85 0.24 11.23
C ASP A 436 -37.87 1.63 10.57
N GLY A 437 -36.95 2.51 10.97
CA GLY A 437 -36.80 3.88 10.49
C GLY A 437 -37.79 4.87 11.13
N THR A 438 -38.53 4.46 12.16
CA THR A 438 -39.46 5.31 12.92
C THR A 438 -38.99 5.56 14.35
N GLY A 439 -37.75 5.15 14.66
CA GLY A 439 -37.22 5.12 16.02
C GLY A 439 -37.60 3.85 16.82
N ASN A 440 -38.25 2.87 16.20
CA ASN A 440 -38.49 1.55 16.79
C ASN A 440 -37.53 0.50 16.22
N PHE A 441 -37.30 -0.55 16.99
CA PHE A 441 -36.35 -1.61 16.65
C PHE A 441 -36.96 -2.99 16.91
N GLY A 442 -36.56 -3.96 16.08
CA GLY A 442 -36.89 -5.37 16.26
C GLY A 442 -36.22 -6.00 17.47
N ASN A 443 -36.46 -7.29 17.67
CA ASN A 443 -35.79 -8.06 18.72
C ASN A 443 -34.28 -8.20 18.45
N ALA A 444 -33.50 -8.30 19.51
CA ALA A 444 -32.07 -8.58 19.43
C ALA A 444 -31.80 -9.92 18.72
N THR A 445 -30.86 -9.90 17.78
CA THR A 445 -30.20 -11.10 17.26
C THR A 445 -28.78 -11.15 17.80
N ASN A 446 -28.38 -12.28 18.39
CA ASN A 446 -27.08 -12.42 19.05
C ASN A 446 -26.07 -13.17 18.17
N PHE A 447 -24.85 -12.67 18.08
CA PHE A 447 -23.74 -13.28 17.35
C PHE A 447 -22.57 -13.54 18.29
N ALA A 448 -22.04 -14.76 18.27
CA ALA A 448 -20.98 -15.18 19.18
C ALA A 448 -19.63 -14.53 18.81
N VAL A 449 -18.83 -14.24 19.83
CA VAL A 449 -17.42 -13.85 19.72
C VAL A 449 -16.58 -14.70 20.68
N PRO A 450 -15.25 -14.79 20.53
CA PRO A 450 -14.43 -15.74 21.29
C PRO A 450 -14.29 -15.42 22.78
N ASN A 451 -14.49 -14.16 23.17
CA ASN A 451 -14.29 -13.64 24.54
C ASN A 451 -15.31 -12.53 24.82
N PRO A 452 -15.50 -12.12 26.08
CA PRO A 452 -16.42 -11.03 26.41
C PRO A 452 -16.10 -9.76 25.64
N ALA A 453 -17.07 -9.26 24.89
CA ALA A 453 -16.92 -8.06 24.06
C ALA A 453 -17.10 -6.80 24.90
N PHE A 454 -16.02 -6.06 25.14
CA PHE A 454 -16.06 -4.81 25.90
C PHE A 454 -16.41 -3.60 25.04
N SER A 455 -15.98 -3.56 23.79
CA SER A 455 -16.34 -2.53 22.82
C SER A 455 -16.73 -3.15 21.48
N VAL A 456 -17.47 -2.40 20.68
CA VAL A 456 -17.82 -2.72 19.30
C VAL A 456 -17.74 -1.46 18.45
N VAL A 457 -17.27 -1.59 17.21
CA VAL A 457 -17.28 -0.59 16.14
C VAL A 457 -17.82 -1.23 14.87
N ALA A 458 -18.46 -0.43 14.02
CA ALA A 458 -18.97 -0.85 12.72
C ALA A 458 -18.11 -0.27 11.59
N GLY A 459 -17.99 -1.01 10.49
CA GLY A 459 -17.28 -0.58 9.30
C GLY A 459 -17.23 -1.68 8.25
N ASP A 460 -17.05 -1.34 6.97
CA ASP A 460 -16.78 -2.33 5.92
C ASP A 460 -15.28 -2.69 5.96
N PHE A 461 -14.95 -3.80 6.62
CA PHE A 461 -13.56 -4.24 6.83
C PHE A 461 -13.06 -5.16 5.71
N ASN A 462 -13.95 -5.73 4.90
CA ASN A 462 -13.56 -6.61 3.79
C ASN A 462 -13.74 -5.97 2.39
N GLY A 463 -14.28 -4.75 2.33
CA GLY A 463 -14.50 -3.98 1.11
C GLY A 463 -15.63 -4.52 0.23
N ASP A 464 -16.61 -5.22 0.79
CA ASP A 464 -17.73 -5.80 0.03
C ASP A 464 -18.98 -4.90 -0.05
N GLY A 465 -18.90 -3.71 0.53
CA GLY A 465 -19.98 -2.71 0.58
C GLY A 465 -21.01 -2.95 1.67
N LYS A 466 -20.80 -3.92 2.55
CA LYS A 466 -21.68 -4.22 3.69
C LYS A 466 -20.98 -3.88 4.99
N LEU A 467 -21.75 -3.47 6.00
CA LEU A 467 -21.19 -3.18 7.30
C LEU A 467 -20.87 -4.46 8.06
N ASP A 468 -19.62 -4.57 8.50
CA ASP A 468 -19.10 -5.55 9.42
C ASP A 468 -19.05 -4.98 10.85
N LEU A 469 -18.75 -5.84 11.83
CA LEU A 469 -18.53 -5.46 13.23
C LEU A 469 -17.14 -5.87 13.69
N ALA A 470 -16.43 -4.98 14.37
CA ALA A 470 -15.22 -5.32 15.10
C ALA A 470 -15.42 -5.12 16.61
N THR A 471 -14.96 -6.08 17.41
CA THR A 471 -15.11 -6.08 18.87
C THR A 471 -13.77 -6.20 19.57
N SER A 472 -13.61 -5.58 20.73
CA SER A 472 -12.45 -5.78 21.60
C SER A 472 -12.82 -6.66 22.79
N GLY A 473 -11.93 -7.61 23.09
CA GLY A 473 -12.05 -8.49 24.26
C GLY A 473 -10.94 -8.26 25.28
N SER A 474 -10.64 -9.28 26.07
CA SER A 474 -9.65 -9.20 27.16
C SER A 474 -8.22 -9.03 26.66
N ASN A 475 -7.91 -9.56 25.49
CA ASN A 475 -6.59 -9.57 24.88
C ASN A 475 -6.68 -9.80 23.37
N ASN A 476 -7.80 -9.43 22.76
CA ASN A 476 -8.06 -9.71 21.36
C ASN A 476 -8.93 -8.64 20.71
N VAL A 477 -8.82 -8.55 19.39
CA VAL A 477 -9.79 -7.90 18.52
C VAL A 477 -10.43 -8.97 17.67
N SER A 478 -11.74 -8.98 17.53
CA SER A 478 -12.46 -9.89 16.64
C SER A 478 -13.23 -9.11 15.60
N VAL A 479 -13.35 -9.63 14.38
CA VAL A 479 -14.11 -9.03 13.29
C VAL A 479 -15.13 -10.04 12.81
N LEU A 480 -16.41 -9.67 12.85
CA LEU A 480 -17.52 -10.44 12.33
C LEU A 480 -17.97 -9.82 11.00
N LEU A 481 -17.88 -10.60 9.93
CA LEU A 481 -18.28 -10.13 8.61
C LEU A 481 -19.81 -10.16 8.45
N GLY A 482 -20.37 -9.04 8.00
CA GLY A 482 -21.79 -8.84 7.77
C GLY A 482 -22.21 -9.35 6.40
N ASP A 483 -23.34 -10.06 6.33
CA ASP A 483 -23.90 -10.53 5.06
C ASP A 483 -24.80 -9.49 4.37
N GLY A 484 -25.00 -8.33 5.00
CA GLY A 484 -25.87 -7.26 4.52
C GLY A 484 -27.36 -7.55 4.71
N THR A 485 -27.73 -8.52 5.55
CA THR A 485 -29.12 -8.83 5.92
C THR A 485 -29.36 -8.69 7.44
N GLY A 486 -28.41 -8.09 8.15
CA GLY A 486 -28.37 -8.05 9.61
C GLY A 486 -27.79 -9.31 10.26
N LYS A 487 -27.16 -10.21 9.49
CA LYS A 487 -26.49 -11.40 10.02
C LYS A 487 -24.97 -11.32 9.87
N PHE A 488 -24.30 -12.00 10.80
CA PHE A 488 -22.84 -12.02 10.91
C PHE A 488 -22.37 -13.47 11.12
N GLY A 489 -21.28 -13.88 10.47
CA GLY A 489 -20.90 -15.30 10.45
C GLY A 489 -19.40 -15.60 10.40
N ASN A 490 -18.65 -14.99 9.48
CA ASN A 490 -17.22 -15.24 9.38
C ASN A 490 -16.49 -14.39 10.42
N LEU A 491 -15.70 -15.06 11.26
CA LEU A 491 -15.09 -14.47 12.43
C LEU A 491 -13.57 -14.52 12.29
N SER A 492 -12.93 -13.36 12.14
CA SER A 492 -11.48 -13.23 12.31
C SER A 492 -11.16 -12.85 13.75
N ASN A 493 -10.14 -13.46 14.35
CA ASN A 493 -9.76 -13.17 15.75
C ASN A 493 -8.25 -12.93 15.90
N PHE A 494 -7.91 -11.72 16.31
CA PHE A 494 -6.54 -11.24 16.48
C PHE A 494 -6.19 -11.20 17.96
N THR A 495 -5.37 -12.16 18.42
CA THR A 495 -4.84 -12.12 19.79
C THR A 495 -3.71 -11.10 19.89
N ILE A 496 -3.76 -10.26 20.91
CA ILE A 496 -2.78 -9.21 21.19
C ILE A 496 -2.20 -9.48 22.58
N PRO A 497 -0.98 -10.06 22.65
CA PRO A 497 -0.42 -10.50 23.92
C PRO A 497 -0.15 -9.35 24.90
N GLY A 498 -0.46 -9.56 26.18
CA GLY A 498 0.02 -8.72 27.27
C GLY A 498 -0.73 -7.41 27.51
N VAL A 499 -1.84 -7.14 26.81
CA VAL A 499 -2.51 -5.83 26.77
C VAL A 499 -3.56 -5.59 27.88
N GLY A 500 -4.24 -6.63 28.36
CA GLY A 500 -5.37 -6.52 29.31
C GLY A 500 -6.63 -5.92 28.66
N GLY A 501 -7.80 -5.98 29.30
CA GLY A 501 -9.09 -5.76 28.61
C GLY A 501 -9.24 -4.47 27.80
N GLY A 502 -9.79 -4.62 26.59
CA GLY A 502 -10.07 -3.53 25.66
C GLY A 502 -11.21 -2.67 26.19
N THR A 503 -11.09 -1.35 26.13
CA THR A 503 -12.06 -0.42 26.74
C THR A 503 -12.76 0.47 25.71
N SER A 504 -12.06 0.82 24.63
CA SER A 504 -12.60 1.63 23.54
C SER A 504 -11.93 1.27 22.22
N MET A 505 -12.59 1.56 21.10
CA MET A 505 -12.13 1.23 19.76
C MET A 505 -12.47 2.37 18.79
N ALA A 506 -11.66 2.52 17.75
CA ALA A 506 -11.95 3.36 16.60
C ALA A 506 -11.65 2.60 15.30
N ALA A 507 -12.57 2.68 14.35
CA ALA A 507 -12.42 2.12 13.00
C ALA A 507 -12.29 3.25 11.99
N ARG A 508 -11.08 3.47 11.46
CA ARG A 508 -10.75 4.56 10.54
C ARG A 508 -9.60 4.16 9.64
N ASP A 509 -9.47 4.81 8.49
CA ASP A 509 -8.28 4.66 7.66
C ASP A 509 -7.12 5.48 8.27
N PHE A 510 -6.24 4.83 9.04
CA PHE A 510 -5.12 5.50 9.71
C PHE A 510 -3.91 5.64 8.78
N ASN A 511 -3.93 5.00 7.62
CA ASN A 511 -2.76 4.92 6.74
C ASN A 511 -3.01 5.56 5.34
N GLY A 512 -4.22 5.97 5.03
CA GLY A 512 -4.61 6.64 3.78
C GLY A 512 -4.85 5.70 2.60
N ASP A 513 -4.98 4.38 2.83
CA ASP A 513 -5.23 3.38 1.77
C ASP A 513 -6.72 3.14 1.46
N SER A 514 -7.60 3.92 2.09
CA SER A 514 -9.05 3.84 1.98
C SER A 514 -9.64 2.51 2.47
N LYS A 515 -8.91 1.74 3.27
CA LYS A 515 -9.43 0.61 4.03
C LYS A 515 -9.53 1.00 5.50
N LEU A 516 -10.58 0.54 6.16
CA LEU A 516 -10.74 0.79 7.59
C LEU A 516 -9.75 -0.06 8.38
N ASP A 517 -8.90 0.62 9.14
CA ASP A 517 -8.02 0.05 10.16
C ASP A 517 -8.75 0.07 11.51
N ILE A 518 -8.20 -0.65 12.50
CA ILE A 518 -8.76 -0.73 13.84
C ILE A 518 -7.73 -0.28 14.88
N ALA A 519 -8.05 0.77 15.63
CA ALA A 519 -7.36 1.14 16.86
C ALA A 519 -8.16 0.64 18.07
N THR A 520 -7.48 0.07 19.07
CA THR A 520 -8.09 -0.42 20.30
C THR A 520 -7.31 0.05 21.52
N ALA A 521 -8.01 0.65 22.48
CA ALA A 521 -7.48 1.06 23.77
C ALA A 521 -7.56 -0.15 24.69
N PHE A 522 -6.41 -0.62 25.16
CA PHE A 522 -6.30 -1.66 26.16
C PHE A 522 -5.83 -1.06 27.49
N ALA A 523 -5.99 -1.82 28.57
CA ALA A 523 -5.56 -1.39 29.89
C ALA A 523 -4.06 -1.07 29.99
N LYS A 524 -3.21 -1.53 29.07
CA LYS A 524 -1.75 -1.32 29.13
C LYS A 524 -1.16 -0.60 27.91
N ASN A 525 -1.90 -0.47 26.83
CA ASN A 525 -1.41 0.10 25.58
C ASN A 525 -2.59 0.47 24.67
N VAL A 526 -2.29 1.17 23.59
CA VAL A 526 -3.16 1.26 22.42
C VAL A 526 -2.59 0.37 21.34
N SER A 527 -3.42 -0.43 20.68
CA SER A 527 -3.03 -1.30 19.57
C SER A 527 -3.70 -0.87 18.29
N VAL A 528 -2.96 -0.87 17.19
CA VAL A 528 -3.46 -0.53 15.85
C VAL A 528 -3.24 -1.72 14.93
N LEU A 529 -4.31 -2.20 14.31
CA LEU A 529 -4.32 -3.27 13.31
C LEU A 529 -4.68 -2.63 11.98
N LEU A 530 -3.74 -2.68 11.03
CA LEU A 530 -3.98 -2.14 9.70
C LEU A 530 -4.65 -3.17 8.82
N ASN A 531 -5.68 -2.78 8.09
CA ASN A 531 -6.26 -3.64 7.07
C ASN A 531 -5.31 -3.64 5.86
N THR A 532 -4.88 -4.82 5.40
CA THR A 532 -3.69 -4.96 4.53
C THR A 532 -3.69 -4.02 3.33
N SER A 533 -2.69 -3.14 3.29
CA SER A 533 -2.55 -2.07 2.29
C SER A 533 -1.97 -2.56 0.96
N ASN A 534 -2.49 -2.02 -0.13
CA ASN A 534 -1.79 -2.04 -1.41
C ASN A 534 -0.53 -1.15 -1.28
N THR A 535 0.58 -1.59 -1.85
CA THR A 535 1.87 -0.87 -1.84
C THR A 535 2.28 -0.50 -3.26
N VAL A 536 2.82 0.71 -3.46
CA VAL A 536 3.32 1.17 -4.76
C VAL A 536 4.85 1.15 -4.77
N ASN A 537 5.44 0.57 -5.81
CA ASN A 537 6.89 0.43 -5.98
C ASN A 537 7.33 0.83 -7.38
N PHE A 538 8.49 1.46 -7.51
CA PHE A 538 9.19 1.46 -8.79
C PHE A 538 9.66 0.03 -9.13
N GLY A 539 9.68 -0.31 -10.41
CA GLY A 539 10.06 -1.64 -10.89
C GLY A 539 11.51 -2.01 -10.58
N ALA A 540 12.38 -1.02 -10.39
CA ALA A 540 13.76 -1.15 -9.97
C ALA A 540 14.23 0.14 -9.29
N ALA A 541 15.26 0.05 -8.44
CA ALA A 541 15.86 1.21 -7.79
C ALA A 541 16.76 2.02 -8.73
N THR A 542 17.26 1.41 -9.81
CA THR A 542 18.12 2.10 -10.79
C THR A 542 17.79 1.67 -12.22
N TYR A 543 17.87 2.64 -13.12
CA TYR A 543 17.79 2.48 -14.57
C TYR A 543 18.96 3.21 -15.21
N LYS A 544 19.31 2.83 -16.44
CA LYS A 544 20.36 3.48 -17.21
C LYS A 544 19.90 3.72 -18.63
N GLY A 545 20.25 4.88 -19.17
CA GLY A 545 20.12 5.20 -20.57
C GLY A 545 21.34 5.98 -21.04
N GLY A 546 21.66 5.89 -22.32
CA GLY A 546 22.68 6.71 -22.93
C GLY A 546 22.07 7.60 -23.99
N GLU A 547 22.57 8.81 -24.15
CA GLU A 547 22.21 9.69 -25.24
C GLU A 547 22.40 9.00 -26.59
N GLY A 548 21.62 9.45 -27.56
CA GLY A 548 21.65 8.95 -28.92
C GLY A 548 21.85 10.10 -29.89
N THR A 549 21.93 9.79 -31.17
CA THR A 549 21.73 10.78 -32.24
C THR A 549 20.26 11.22 -32.38
N THR A 550 19.35 10.56 -31.65
CA THR A 550 17.93 10.89 -31.50
C THR A 550 17.50 10.62 -30.06
N ASP A 551 16.45 11.28 -29.60
CA ASP A 551 15.80 11.02 -28.32
C ASP A 551 15.58 9.50 -28.09
N LYS A 552 15.80 9.05 -26.86
CA LYS A 552 15.58 7.65 -26.45
C LYS A 552 14.64 7.56 -25.26
N VAL A 553 13.74 6.58 -25.29
CA VAL A 553 12.79 6.34 -24.20
C VAL A 553 13.28 5.22 -23.30
N VAL A 554 13.28 5.46 -21.99
CA VAL A 554 13.44 4.46 -20.94
C VAL A 554 12.12 4.36 -20.19
N ASP A 555 11.47 3.20 -20.28
CA ASP A 555 10.26 2.93 -19.52
C ASP A 555 10.61 2.54 -18.09
N ILE A 556 10.20 3.37 -17.14
CA ILE A 556 10.31 3.07 -15.71
C ILE A 556 8.95 2.56 -15.24
N ALA A 557 8.90 1.28 -14.87
CA ALA A 557 7.69 0.68 -14.34
C ALA A 557 7.37 1.20 -12.93
N VAL A 558 6.10 1.42 -12.66
CA VAL A 558 5.49 1.64 -11.34
C VAL A 558 4.49 0.50 -11.15
N LYS A 559 4.53 -0.14 -9.98
CA LYS A 559 3.81 -1.39 -9.69
C LYS A 559 3.02 -1.28 -8.40
N ILE A 560 1.81 -1.80 -8.40
CA ILE A 560 1.05 -2.08 -7.18
C ILE A 560 1.36 -3.52 -6.73
N THR A 561 1.61 -3.69 -5.44
CA THR A 561 1.76 -4.97 -4.74
C THR A 561 0.79 -5.04 -3.57
N GLY A 562 0.51 -6.24 -3.03
CA GLY A 562 -0.47 -6.40 -1.95
C GLY A 562 -1.93 -6.54 -2.40
N GLY A 563 -2.16 -6.75 -3.71
CA GLY A 563 -3.48 -7.05 -4.29
C GLY A 563 -3.99 -6.03 -5.28
N THR A 564 -5.26 -6.19 -5.70
CA THR A 564 -5.99 -5.14 -6.45
C THR A 564 -6.42 -4.03 -5.50
N PRO A 565 -6.29 -2.77 -5.94
CA PRO A 565 -6.78 -1.66 -5.16
C PRO A 565 -8.31 -1.60 -5.21
N LEU A 566 -8.94 -1.37 -4.06
CA LEU A 566 -10.41 -1.21 -3.94
C LEU A 566 -10.88 0.16 -4.43
N ASN A 567 -10.01 1.16 -4.38
CA ASN A 567 -10.23 2.52 -4.87
C ASN A 567 -9.17 2.89 -5.91
N ASP A 568 -9.36 3.97 -6.64
CA ASP A 568 -8.33 4.47 -7.56
C ASP A 568 -7.06 4.83 -6.76
N VAL A 569 -5.92 4.29 -7.18
CA VAL A 569 -4.62 4.65 -6.61
C VAL A 569 -3.95 5.69 -7.47
N VAL A 570 -3.76 6.89 -6.92
CA VAL A 570 -3.07 7.98 -7.61
C VAL A 570 -1.67 8.16 -7.04
N VAL A 571 -0.68 8.15 -7.92
CA VAL A 571 0.75 8.18 -7.60
C VAL A 571 1.39 9.37 -8.30
N PRO A 572 1.52 10.54 -7.64
CA PRO A 572 2.30 11.65 -8.15
C PRO A 572 3.80 11.28 -8.22
N ILE A 573 4.49 11.72 -9.27
CA ILE A 573 5.93 11.51 -9.46
C ILE A 573 6.64 12.84 -9.24
N VAL A 574 7.57 12.86 -8.30
CA VAL A 574 8.26 14.06 -7.84
C VAL A 574 9.76 13.93 -8.13
N LEU A 575 10.36 14.99 -8.66
CA LEU A 575 11.80 15.04 -8.89
C LEU A 575 12.53 15.35 -7.58
N ASP A 576 13.61 14.62 -7.30
CA ASP A 576 14.49 14.92 -6.18
C ASP A 576 15.41 16.11 -6.52
N PRO A 577 15.56 17.11 -5.63
CA PRO A 577 16.40 18.28 -5.87
C PRO A 577 17.90 17.96 -5.95
N THR A 578 18.32 16.74 -5.59
CA THR A 578 19.71 16.28 -5.74
C THR A 578 20.02 15.70 -7.12
N SER A 579 19.02 15.65 -8.02
CA SER A 579 19.23 15.30 -9.43
C SER A 579 20.25 16.25 -10.07
N THR A 580 21.17 15.69 -10.85
CA THR A 580 22.18 16.48 -11.57
C THR A 580 21.75 16.77 -13.01
N ALA A 581 20.87 15.93 -13.56
CA ALA A 581 20.25 16.13 -14.87
C ALA A 581 19.13 17.17 -14.80
N THR A 582 19.09 18.05 -15.80
CA THR A 582 18.15 19.16 -15.95
C THR A 582 16.95 18.76 -16.82
N GLN A 583 15.75 18.82 -16.23
CA GLN A 583 14.51 18.54 -16.96
C GLN A 583 14.30 19.53 -18.13
N ASN A 584 13.85 19.01 -19.26
CA ASN A 584 13.67 19.66 -20.57
C ASN A 584 14.96 19.96 -21.36
N SER A 585 16.12 19.94 -20.70
CA SER A 585 17.42 19.92 -21.39
C SER A 585 17.79 18.48 -21.71
N ASP A 586 17.93 17.66 -20.68
CA ASP A 586 18.59 16.35 -20.80
C ASP A 586 17.55 15.21 -20.85
N TYR A 587 16.36 15.46 -20.29
CA TYR A 587 15.24 14.54 -20.41
C TYR A 587 13.87 15.22 -20.26
N THR A 588 12.83 14.56 -20.72
CA THR A 588 11.43 14.85 -20.42
C THR A 588 10.74 13.57 -19.94
N PHE A 589 9.65 13.68 -19.17
CA PHE A 589 8.92 12.48 -18.74
C PHE A 589 7.42 12.69 -18.71
N SER A 590 6.67 11.62 -18.95
CA SER A 590 5.22 11.61 -18.90
C SER A 590 4.70 10.19 -18.62
N PRO A 591 3.63 10.02 -17.84
CA PRO A 591 2.89 11.09 -17.14
C PRO A 591 3.59 11.53 -15.84
N THR A 592 3.21 12.70 -15.31
CA THR A 592 3.69 13.21 -14.00
C THR A 592 2.91 12.61 -12.82
N SER A 593 1.84 11.89 -13.10
CA SER A 593 1.08 11.11 -12.13
C SER A 593 0.55 9.84 -12.80
N ILE A 594 0.61 8.72 -12.08
CA ILE A 594 0.06 7.44 -12.51
C ILE A 594 -1.23 7.18 -11.73
N THR A 595 -2.29 6.77 -12.43
CA THR A 595 -3.51 6.27 -11.79
C THR A 595 -3.71 4.80 -12.10
N PHE A 596 -3.84 3.98 -11.06
CA PHE A 596 -4.32 2.62 -11.14
C PHE A 596 -5.81 2.63 -10.77
N PRO A 597 -6.72 2.26 -11.67
CA PRO A 597 -8.14 2.27 -11.34
C PRO A 597 -8.46 1.22 -10.27
N ALA A 598 -9.50 1.48 -9.48
CA ALA A 598 -10.13 0.47 -8.63
C ALA A 598 -10.40 -0.81 -9.44
N GLY A 599 -10.13 -1.98 -8.87
CA GLY A 599 -10.31 -3.24 -9.59
C GLY A 599 -9.17 -3.59 -10.56
N ALA A 600 -8.09 -2.80 -10.66
CA ALA A 600 -6.95 -3.11 -11.51
C ALA A 600 -6.27 -4.44 -11.16
N THR A 601 -6.16 -5.35 -12.13
CA THR A 601 -5.61 -6.71 -11.96
C THR A 601 -4.52 -7.03 -12.99
N GLY A 602 -3.67 -8.03 -12.70
CA GLY A 602 -2.67 -8.54 -13.64
C GLY A 602 -1.78 -7.44 -14.23
N ALA A 603 -1.72 -7.33 -15.56
CA ALA A 603 -0.90 -6.33 -16.24
C ALA A 603 -1.30 -4.87 -15.89
N ALA A 604 -2.56 -4.63 -15.48
CA ALA A 604 -3.01 -3.30 -15.09
C ALA A 604 -2.41 -2.83 -13.75
N LEU A 605 -1.84 -3.73 -12.95
CA LEU A 605 -1.08 -3.41 -11.73
C LEU A 605 0.33 -2.87 -12.03
N THR A 606 0.73 -2.79 -13.31
CA THR A 606 1.96 -2.16 -13.74
C THR A 606 1.66 -1.06 -14.76
N LYS A 607 2.20 0.13 -14.54
CA LYS A 607 2.13 1.26 -15.47
C LYS A 607 3.54 1.82 -15.66
N ASN A 608 3.85 2.28 -16.87
CA ASN A 608 5.16 2.85 -17.15
C ASN A 608 5.09 4.37 -17.19
N ILE A 609 6.15 5.00 -16.70
CA ILE A 609 6.48 6.39 -16.98
C ILE A 609 7.51 6.36 -18.10
N ALA A 610 7.22 7.05 -19.19
CA ALA A 610 8.13 7.17 -20.32
C ALA A 610 9.11 8.32 -20.05
N PHE A 611 10.38 7.98 -19.80
CA PHE A 611 11.45 8.95 -19.68
C PHE A 611 12.17 9.10 -21.02
N THR A 612 11.99 10.23 -21.67
CA THR A 612 12.62 10.55 -22.95
C THR A 612 13.91 11.32 -22.70
N ILE A 613 15.05 10.64 -22.78
CA ILE A 613 16.39 11.25 -22.78
C ILE A 613 16.54 12.04 -24.08
N LYS A 614 16.93 13.30 -23.97
CA LYS A 614 17.12 14.20 -25.10
C LYS A 614 18.47 13.95 -25.73
N SER A 615 18.49 13.92 -27.06
CA SER A 615 19.76 13.89 -27.79
C SER A 615 20.28 15.29 -28.02
N ASP A 616 21.57 15.51 -27.80
CA ASP A 616 22.29 16.63 -28.38
C ASP A 616 23.70 16.23 -28.87
N SER A 617 24.59 17.20 -29.05
CA SER A 617 25.96 16.99 -29.53
C SER A 617 26.99 17.67 -28.63
N ILE A 618 26.58 18.05 -27.42
CA ILE A 618 27.44 18.61 -26.39
C ILE A 618 28.06 17.45 -25.63
N SER A 619 29.31 17.61 -25.21
CA SER A 619 29.93 16.61 -24.35
C SER A 619 29.74 16.97 -22.89
N GLU A 620 29.23 16.03 -22.12
CA GLU A 620 28.79 16.19 -20.74
C GLU A 620 29.29 15.03 -19.87
N ASN A 621 29.30 15.24 -18.55
CA ASN A 621 29.59 14.15 -17.62
C ASN A 621 28.32 13.32 -17.39
N PRO A 622 28.42 12.00 -17.14
CA PRO A 622 27.26 11.21 -16.75
C PRO A 622 26.54 11.83 -15.56
N GLU A 623 25.23 11.89 -15.66
CA GLU A 623 24.37 12.58 -14.73
C GLU A 623 23.17 11.73 -14.33
N THR A 624 22.39 12.21 -13.37
CA THR A 624 21.32 11.45 -12.75
C THR A 624 20.05 12.26 -12.62
N ALA A 625 18.93 11.64 -12.99
CA ALA A 625 17.60 12.11 -12.64
C ALA A 625 17.03 11.15 -11.58
N ILE A 626 16.72 11.68 -10.39
CA ILE A 626 16.23 10.90 -9.25
C ILE A 626 14.76 11.23 -9.03
N PHE A 627 13.92 10.19 -8.98
CA PHE A 627 12.47 10.32 -8.86
C PHE A 627 11.98 9.64 -7.59
N ASN A 628 11.08 10.31 -6.90
CA ASN A 628 10.38 9.86 -5.72
C ASN A 628 8.87 9.81 -6.00
N PHE A 629 8.13 9.05 -5.20
CA PHE A 629 6.68 9.23 -5.12
C PHE A 629 6.34 10.48 -4.30
N GLY A 630 5.35 11.24 -4.76
CA GLY A 630 4.67 12.23 -3.92
C GLY A 630 3.69 11.57 -2.96
N THR A 631 2.72 12.32 -2.46
CA THR A 631 1.64 11.77 -1.62
C THR A 631 0.77 10.82 -2.44
N ILE A 632 0.88 9.52 -2.15
CA ILE A 632 0.06 8.47 -2.76
C ILE A 632 -1.32 8.48 -2.10
N THR A 633 -2.36 8.25 -2.88
CA THR A 633 -3.74 8.06 -2.37
C THR A 633 -4.24 6.66 -2.75
N GLY A 634 -5.02 6.01 -1.89
CA GLY A 634 -5.58 4.67 -2.13
C GLY A 634 -4.58 3.51 -1.99
N ALA A 635 -3.33 3.81 -1.64
CA ALA A 635 -2.26 2.85 -1.37
C ALA A 635 -1.12 3.54 -0.60
N ILE A 636 -0.13 2.76 -0.19
CA ILE A 636 1.04 3.25 0.55
C ILE A 636 2.34 3.03 -0.24
N ALA A 637 3.41 3.76 0.06
CA ALA A 637 4.70 3.52 -0.58
C ALA A 637 5.31 2.19 -0.11
N GLY A 638 5.73 1.35 -1.06
CA GLY A 638 6.48 0.14 -0.79
C GLY A 638 7.99 0.39 -0.57
N PRO A 639 8.80 -0.67 -0.46
CA PRO A 639 10.24 -0.56 -0.22
C PRO A 639 11.01 0.21 -1.32
N THR A 640 10.58 0.13 -2.58
CA THR A 640 11.25 0.82 -3.71
C THR A 640 10.51 2.11 -4.08
N LYS A 641 10.58 3.10 -3.19
CA LYS A 641 9.91 4.41 -3.33
C LYS A 641 10.71 5.49 -4.06
N THR A 642 11.96 5.18 -4.39
CA THR A 642 12.89 6.06 -5.12
C THR A 642 13.52 5.27 -6.26
N THR A 643 13.69 5.91 -7.40
CA THR A 643 14.44 5.36 -8.54
C THR A 643 15.39 6.39 -9.11
N THR A 644 16.54 5.94 -9.62
CA THR A 644 17.54 6.79 -10.27
C THR A 644 17.71 6.37 -11.73
N LEU A 645 17.52 7.31 -12.66
CA LEU A 645 17.93 7.17 -14.05
C LEU A 645 19.32 7.79 -14.22
N THR A 646 20.33 6.97 -14.53
CA THR A 646 21.64 7.48 -14.95
C THR A 646 21.64 7.71 -16.46
N ILE A 647 21.94 8.94 -16.87
CA ILE A 647 22.07 9.35 -18.26
C ILE A 647 23.57 9.43 -18.58
N SER A 648 23.99 8.70 -19.62
CA SER A 648 25.37 8.70 -20.09
C SER A 648 25.47 9.40 -21.44
N ASP A 649 26.43 10.29 -21.60
CA ASP A 649 26.72 10.99 -22.86
C ASP A 649 27.16 10.00 -23.98
N GLN A 650 26.78 10.30 -25.23
CA GLN A 650 27.30 9.65 -26.43
C GLN A 650 28.32 10.53 -27.17
N VAL A 651 29.57 10.53 -26.69
CA VAL A 651 30.66 11.27 -27.34
C VAL A 651 31.15 10.55 -28.61
N SER A 652 31.16 11.21 -29.77
CA SER A 652 31.78 10.68 -31.00
C SER A 652 32.63 11.69 -31.77
N VAL A 653 33.63 11.20 -32.51
CA VAL A 653 34.38 11.97 -33.53
C VAL A 653 34.12 11.32 -34.88
N ALA A 654 33.46 12.04 -35.79
CA ALA A 654 33.05 11.49 -37.08
C ALA A 654 33.93 12.00 -38.23
N TYR A 655 34.29 11.11 -39.16
CA TYR A 655 35.04 11.44 -40.37
C TYR A 655 34.26 11.11 -41.63
N ASP A 656 34.46 11.91 -42.67
CA ASP A 656 33.88 11.71 -44.00
C ASP A 656 34.89 12.12 -45.09
N VAL A 657 34.79 11.56 -46.30
CA VAL A 657 35.57 11.97 -47.47
C VAL A 657 34.67 12.24 -48.68
N ALA A 658 34.92 13.37 -49.35
CA ALA A 658 34.23 13.74 -50.57
C ALA A 658 35.21 14.10 -51.69
N ALA A 659 34.94 13.64 -52.91
CA ALA A 659 35.67 14.05 -54.10
C ALA A 659 35.22 15.45 -54.53
N GLY A 660 36.16 16.32 -54.91
CA GLY A 660 35.86 17.67 -55.39
C GLY A 660 35.14 17.69 -56.75
N THR A 661 35.23 16.59 -57.51
CA THR A 661 34.48 16.37 -58.75
C THR A 661 34.25 14.87 -58.97
N ALA A 662 33.16 14.52 -59.65
CA ALA A 662 32.86 13.13 -60.02
C ALA A 662 33.74 12.64 -61.18
N SER A 663 34.11 13.53 -62.09
CA SER A 663 35.03 13.26 -63.18
C SER A 663 35.93 14.44 -63.50
N ILE A 664 37.06 14.17 -64.15
CA ILE A 664 38.01 15.17 -64.61
C ILE A 664 38.62 14.72 -65.94
N ASP A 665 38.60 15.58 -66.96
CA ASP A 665 39.28 15.27 -68.22
C ASP A 665 40.79 15.31 -68.01
N GLU A 666 41.51 14.30 -68.47
CA GLU A 666 42.98 14.24 -68.40
C GLU A 666 43.64 15.35 -69.23
N GLY A 667 43.23 15.48 -70.49
CA GLY A 667 43.77 16.43 -71.46
C GLY A 667 45.10 15.97 -72.09
N ASN A 668 45.48 16.56 -73.22
CA ASN A 668 46.63 16.06 -74.01
C ASN A 668 48.02 16.53 -73.51
N SER A 669 48.06 17.38 -72.47
CA SER A 669 49.28 17.92 -71.87
C SER A 669 48.97 18.68 -70.58
N GLY A 670 49.99 18.89 -69.74
CA GLY A 670 49.88 19.72 -68.53
C GLY A 670 49.41 18.95 -67.31
N LYS A 671 48.96 19.66 -66.27
CA LYS A 671 48.51 19.07 -65.01
C LYS A 671 47.23 19.73 -64.51
N LYS A 672 46.30 18.96 -63.96
CA LYS A 672 45.07 19.48 -63.35
C LYS A 672 44.94 19.02 -61.90
N PRO A 673 44.70 19.94 -60.94
CA PRO A 673 44.56 19.56 -59.54
C PRO A 673 43.21 18.87 -59.30
N LEU A 674 43.25 17.66 -58.76
CA LEU A 674 42.11 16.92 -58.21
C LEU A 674 42.20 16.94 -56.68
N THR A 675 41.11 17.30 -56.01
CA THR A 675 41.07 17.43 -54.54
C THR A 675 40.01 16.53 -53.94
N PHE A 676 40.38 15.80 -52.88
CA PHE A 676 39.47 15.10 -51.98
C PHE A 676 39.47 15.84 -50.64
N THR A 677 38.29 16.14 -50.11
CA THR A 677 38.12 16.82 -48.82
C THR A 677 37.71 15.80 -47.77
N VAL A 678 38.51 15.68 -46.71
CA VAL A 678 38.20 14.87 -45.53
C VAL A 678 37.68 15.79 -44.43
N THR A 679 36.45 15.58 -44.00
CA THR A 679 35.76 16.38 -42.98
C THR A 679 35.77 15.65 -41.65
N ARG A 680 36.03 16.39 -40.56
CA ARG A 680 35.88 15.95 -39.17
C ARG A 680 34.71 16.72 -38.54
N SER A 681 33.77 16.01 -37.94
CA SER A 681 32.56 16.56 -37.31
C SER A 681 32.34 15.99 -35.90
N ASN A 682 31.32 16.49 -35.20
CA ASN A 682 31.02 16.25 -33.79
C ASN A 682 32.11 16.83 -32.88
N VAL A 683 32.81 16.00 -32.10
CA VAL A 683 33.81 16.49 -31.14
C VAL A 683 35.12 16.87 -31.81
N THR A 684 35.51 18.14 -31.70
CA THR A 684 36.76 18.68 -32.30
C THR A 684 37.73 19.25 -31.26
N ASN A 685 37.38 19.24 -29.97
CA ASN A 685 38.14 19.88 -28.90
C ASN A 685 39.43 19.12 -28.47
N GLY A 686 39.82 18.10 -29.22
CA GLY A 686 41.05 17.34 -29.02
C GLY A 686 41.71 16.94 -30.33
N ALA A 687 42.96 16.49 -30.25
CA ALA A 687 43.66 15.93 -31.40
C ALA A 687 43.12 14.53 -31.74
N SER A 688 42.98 14.24 -33.02
CA SER A 688 42.44 12.99 -33.52
C SER A 688 43.00 12.66 -34.90
N SER A 689 42.84 11.44 -35.40
CA SER A 689 43.39 11.06 -36.70
C SER A 689 42.53 10.05 -37.44
N VAL A 690 42.74 9.93 -38.75
CA VAL A 690 42.15 8.90 -39.60
C VAL A 690 43.15 8.48 -40.66
N LYS A 691 43.24 7.18 -40.98
CA LYS A 691 44.10 6.71 -42.07
C LYS A 691 43.41 6.91 -43.41
N TYR A 692 44.19 7.13 -44.46
CA TYR A 692 43.73 7.16 -45.84
C TYR A 692 44.53 6.20 -46.71
N ALA A 693 43.90 5.70 -47.77
CA ALA A 693 44.53 5.00 -48.87
C ALA A 693 43.96 5.53 -50.19
N ILE A 694 44.84 5.75 -51.17
CA ILE A 694 44.54 6.13 -52.55
C ILE A 694 44.70 4.87 -53.38
N ALA A 695 43.63 4.48 -54.06
CA ALA A 695 43.55 3.32 -54.94
C ALA A 695 42.75 3.69 -56.20
N GLY A 696 42.44 2.71 -57.04
CA GLY A 696 41.74 2.88 -58.30
C GLY A 696 42.46 2.16 -59.43
N THR A 697 42.16 2.53 -60.66
CA THR A 697 42.85 2.00 -61.84
C THR A 697 43.99 2.89 -62.31
N ALA A 698 43.94 4.19 -61.98
CA ALA A 698 45.01 5.13 -62.27
C ALA A 698 46.26 4.84 -61.43
N THR A 699 47.41 5.04 -62.04
CA THR A 699 48.75 4.74 -61.56
C THR A 699 49.51 6.01 -61.20
N ASN A 700 50.04 6.07 -59.98
CA ASN A 700 50.88 7.18 -59.54
C ASN A 700 52.20 7.21 -60.32
N GLY A 701 52.45 8.31 -61.03
CA GLY A 701 53.63 8.55 -61.84
C GLY A 701 53.34 8.66 -63.34
N SER A 702 52.33 7.94 -63.85
CA SER A 702 51.83 8.08 -65.22
C SER A 702 50.60 8.98 -65.27
N ASP A 703 49.59 8.70 -64.44
CA ASP A 703 48.23 9.27 -64.63
C ASP A 703 47.94 10.37 -63.60
N TYR A 704 48.58 10.27 -62.43
CA TYR A 704 48.60 11.35 -61.44
C TYR A 704 49.93 11.40 -60.68
N ASN A 705 50.29 12.56 -60.14
CA ASN A 705 51.40 12.69 -59.20
C ASN A 705 51.16 13.78 -58.13
N ASN A 706 52.23 14.15 -57.43
CA ASN A 706 52.26 15.30 -56.52
C ASN A 706 51.22 15.26 -55.39
N ILE A 707 51.08 14.09 -54.74
CA ILE A 707 50.18 13.90 -53.60
C ILE A 707 50.53 14.89 -52.49
N GLY A 708 49.57 15.74 -52.14
CA GLY A 708 49.74 16.89 -51.24
C GLY A 708 48.42 17.34 -50.63
N GLY A 709 48.27 18.66 -50.44
CA GLY A 709 47.12 19.28 -49.76
C GLY A 709 47.37 19.54 -48.27
N THR A 710 46.33 19.95 -47.55
CA THR A 710 46.42 20.35 -46.13
C THR A 710 46.43 19.16 -45.16
N SER A 711 46.17 17.95 -45.66
CA SER A 711 46.21 16.69 -44.90
C SER A 711 47.62 16.25 -44.49
N GLY A 712 48.66 16.76 -45.16
CA GLY A 712 50.03 16.27 -45.01
C GLY A 712 50.32 14.99 -45.82
N ALA A 713 49.39 14.54 -46.67
CA ALA A 713 49.59 13.40 -47.56
C ALA A 713 50.81 13.59 -48.49
N ARG A 714 51.60 12.53 -48.68
CA ARG A 714 52.81 12.51 -49.55
C ARG A 714 52.98 11.19 -50.32
N THR A 715 52.19 10.18 -49.99
CA THR A 715 52.26 8.81 -50.52
C THR A 715 50.83 8.32 -50.74
N THR A 716 50.65 7.17 -51.40
CA THR A 716 49.32 6.61 -51.67
C THR A 716 48.61 6.07 -50.42
N ALA A 717 49.25 6.04 -49.26
CA ALA A 717 48.59 5.76 -47.98
C ALA A 717 49.27 6.54 -46.86
N GLY A 718 48.55 6.82 -45.78
CA GLY A 718 49.09 7.51 -44.62
C GLY A 718 48.03 7.82 -43.57
N THR A 719 48.37 8.74 -42.65
CA THR A 719 47.47 9.22 -41.59
C THR A 719 47.24 10.72 -41.74
N ILE A 720 45.97 11.12 -41.68
CA ILE A 720 45.54 12.51 -41.58
C ILE A 720 45.37 12.83 -40.10
N ASN A 721 46.17 13.78 -39.60
CA ASN A 721 46.08 14.25 -38.21
C ASN A 721 45.30 15.55 -38.18
N PHE A 722 44.29 15.63 -37.31
CA PHE A 722 43.54 16.84 -37.00
C PHE A 722 43.96 17.36 -35.62
N ALA A 723 44.41 18.60 -35.57
CA ALA A 723 44.63 19.34 -34.33
C ALA A 723 43.29 19.77 -33.71
N THR A 724 43.32 20.22 -32.45
CA THR A 724 42.15 20.78 -31.78
C THR A 724 41.49 21.88 -32.63
N GLY A 725 40.19 21.76 -32.87
CA GLY A 725 39.37 22.71 -33.62
C GLY A 725 39.36 22.53 -35.14
N GLU A 726 40.26 21.75 -35.74
CA GLU A 726 40.28 21.55 -37.20
C GLU A 726 39.10 20.69 -37.69
N THR A 727 38.34 21.15 -38.69
CA THR A 727 37.13 20.45 -39.17
C THR A 727 37.28 19.88 -40.58
N SER A 728 38.32 20.23 -41.33
CA SER A 728 38.54 19.69 -42.67
C SER A 728 40.00 19.70 -43.09
N LYS A 729 40.42 18.71 -43.87
CA LYS A 729 41.73 18.65 -44.54
C LYS A 729 41.58 18.12 -45.96
N THR A 730 42.49 18.50 -46.85
CA THR A 730 42.44 18.09 -48.25
C THR A 730 43.60 17.17 -48.62
N ILE A 731 43.30 16.17 -49.45
CA ILE A 731 44.28 15.43 -50.24
C ILE A 731 44.17 15.98 -51.66
N THR A 732 45.25 16.55 -52.17
CA THR A 732 45.30 17.08 -53.54
C THR A 732 46.32 16.28 -54.35
N LEU A 733 46.00 15.99 -55.59
CA LEU A 733 46.86 15.31 -56.55
C LEU A 733 46.78 16.04 -57.89
N ASP A 734 47.84 15.95 -58.69
CA ASP A 734 47.89 16.49 -60.04
C ASP A 734 47.61 15.37 -61.05
N VAL A 735 46.47 15.41 -61.73
CA VAL A 735 46.17 14.55 -62.88
C VAL A 735 47.05 14.99 -64.05
N LEU A 736 47.71 14.04 -64.71
CA LEU A 736 48.75 14.28 -65.71
C LEU A 736 48.17 14.12 -67.11
N GLY A 737 48.22 15.16 -67.93
CA GLY A 737 47.76 15.07 -69.31
C GLY A 737 48.84 14.52 -70.23
N ASP A 738 48.50 13.56 -71.09
CA ASP A 738 49.38 13.06 -72.15
C ASP A 738 48.64 12.65 -73.44
N THR A 739 49.38 12.19 -74.46
CA THR A 739 48.84 11.88 -75.81
C THR A 739 48.55 10.40 -76.05
N THR A 740 48.78 9.56 -75.05
CA THR A 740 48.50 8.12 -75.07
C THR A 740 47.00 7.92 -75.05
N VAL A 741 46.53 6.94 -75.81
CA VAL A 741 45.12 6.58 -75.79
C VAL A 741 44.95 5.42 -74.83
N GLU A 742 44.24 5.68 -73.74
CA GLU A 742 43.96 4.72 -72.68
C GLU A 742 42.48 4.75 -72.26
N PRO A 743 41.97 3.69 -71.60
CA PRO A 743 40.59 3.71 -71.09
C PRO A 743 40.44 4.66 -69.90
N ASP A 744 39.22 5.15 -69.68
CA ASP A 744 38.90 5.94 -68.48
C ASP A 744 39.34 5.22 -67.20
N GLU A 745 39.94 5.99 -66.30
CA GLU A 745 40.52 5.48 -65.07
C GLU A 745 39.84 6.04 -63.83
N THR A 746 40.10 5.46 -62.67
CA THR A 746 39.53 5.92 -61.40
C THR A 746 40.61 6.21 -60.38
N ILE A 747 40.35 7.21 -59.53
CA ILE A 747 41.05 7.46 -58.29
C ILE A 747 40.03 7.44 -57.16
N ALA A 748 40.26 6.57 -56.18
CA ALA A 748 39.45 6.43 -54.98
C ALA A 748 40.28 6.71 -53.73
N VAL A 749 39.75 7.54 -52.83
CA VAL A 749 40.32 7.76 -51.50
C VAL A 749 39.44 7.06 -50.47
N THR A 750 40.00 6.08 -49.77
CA THR A 750 39.31 5.33 -48.71
C THR A 750 39.89 5.65 -47.33
N LEU A 751 39.03 5.98 -46.37
CA LEU A 751 39.35 6.21 -44.97
C LEU A 751 39.30 4.91 -44.17
N SER A 752 40.16 4.79 -43.15
CA SER A 752 40.15 3.64 -42.24
C SER A 752 40.76 3.97 -40.88
N ASN A 753 40.58 3.07 -39.91
CA ASN A 753 41.25 3.11 -38.60
C ASN A 753 41.24 4.50 -37.94
N PRO A 754 40.06 5.13 -37.77
CA PRO A 754 39.99 6.43 -37.14
C PRO A 754 40.39 6.28 -35.66
N THR A 755 41.18 7.22 -35.16
CA THR A 755 41.51 7.33 -33.74
C THR A 755 40.75 8.52 -33.16
N GLY A 756 40.08 8.28 -32.04
CA GLY A 756 39.25 9.27 -31.36
C GLY A 756 40.02 10.16 -30.40
N ILE A 757 39.27 11.05 -29.78
CA ILE A 757 39.65 11.79 -28.57
C ILE A 757 39.33 10.87 -27.38
N ALA A 758 40.04 10.99 -26.26
CA ALA A 758 39.72 10.21 -25.06
C ALA A 758 38.25 10.44 -24.65
N ALA A 759 37.53 9.35 -24.33
CA ALA A 759 36.08 9.30 -24.09
C ALA A 759 35.16 9.46 -25.32
N ALA A 760 35.69 9.75 -26.52
CA ALA A 760 34.92 9.83 -27.77
C ALA A 760 35.08 8.58 -28.64
N THR A 761 33.98 8.02 -29.13
CA THR A 761 33.99 6.90 -30.08
C THR A 761 34.29 7.39 -31.50
N PRO A 762 35.38 6.97 -32.16
CA PRO A 762 35.68 7.37 -33.52
C PRO A 762 34.83 6.59 -34.54
N VAL A 763 34.23 7.30 -35.51
CA VAL A 763 33.35 6.71 -36.53
C VAL A 763 33.69 7.28 -37.91
N ILE A 764 33.57 6.46 -38.97
CA ILE A 764 33.63 6.91 -40.37
C ILE A 764 32.20 6.84 -40.94
N THR A 765 31.73 7.96 -41.51
CA THR A 765 30.35 8.13 -41.98
C THR A 765 30.21 7.87 -43.48
N THR A 766 31.12 8.38 -44.31
CA THR A 766 31.39 7.81 -45.64
C THR A 766 32.87 7.53 -45.79
N ASP A 767 33.17 6.28 -46.17
CA ASP A 767 34.52 5.73 -46.14
C ASP A 767 35.29 5.94 -47.44
N THR A 768 34.61 6.12 -48.57
CA THR A 768 35.25 6.16 -49.88
C THR A 768 34.63 7.21 -50.77
N ALA A 769 35.48 8.01 -51.42
CA ALA A 769 35.10 8.89 -52.52
C ALA A 769 35.91 8.56 -53.77
N THR A 770 35.27 8.63 -54.93
CA THR A 770 35.88 8.25 -56.21
C THR A 770 35.68 9.33 -57.26
N THR A 771 36.72 9.58 -58.06
CA THR A 771 36.68 10.41 -59.27
C THR A 771 37.13 9.58 -60.47
N THR A 772 36.46 9.75 -61.61
CA THR A 772 36.88 9.17 -62.90
C THR A 772 37.76 10.17 -63.68
N ILE A 773 38.94 9.74 -64.10
CA ILE A 773 39.76 10.44 -65.10
C ILE A 773 39.23 10.04 -66.47
N ILE A 774 38.74 11.02 -67.24
CA ILE A 774 38.23 10.80 -68.59
C ILE A 774 39.39 10.98 -69.57
N CYS A 775 39.75 9.91 -70.24
CA CYS A 775 40.82 9.91 -71.24
C CYS A 775 40.26 10.34 -72.60
N LEU A 776 40.97 11.23 -73.30
CA LEU A 776 40.49 11.75 -74.58
C LEU A 776 40.79 10.77 -75.71
N LEU A 777 39.74 10.17 -76.29
CA LEU A 777 39.83 9.56 -77.62
C LEU A 777 40.01 10.68 -78.65
N TYR A 778 41.04 10.60 -79.49
CA TYR A 778 41.19 11.51 -80.64
C TYR A 778 39.90 11.55 -81.47
N THR A 779 39.13 12.62 -81.36
CA THR A 779 38.26 13.04 -82.48
C THR A 779 39.16 13.73 -83.48
N SER A 780 39.42 13.04 -84.58
CA SER A 780 40.20 13.47 -85.76
C SER A 780 39.91 14.89 -86.22
#